data_AF-A0A1J4JJP4-F1
#
_entry.id   AF-A0A1J4JJP4-F1
#
_cell.length_a   1.000
_cell.length_b   1.000
_cell.length_c   1.000
_cell.angle_alpha   90.00
_cell.angle_beta   90.00
_cell.angle_gamma   90.00
#
_symmetry.space_group_name_H-M   'P 1'
#
loop_
_entity.id
_entity.type
_entity.pdbx_description
1 polymer ?
#
loop_
_entity_poly.entity_id
_entity_poly.type
_entity_poly.pdbx_seq_one_letter_code
_entity_poly.pdbx_strand_id
1 'polypeptide(L)'
;MMDCFGQSERLSEMLLEVQNIIKREKVIEEFTHSRIDSLNKELIDIYDQILARRKLYMYSIGYYDDLYSSSVNPIYYTSLLDESKTYIPVAIKTPRIMIVHISYFRENISVLSKAVQYLVGNRQDLSNVLTYSVIPSIFGLLTKYSDQKYFLWFIDFIYKERKEIAIQMARSIFLIPEFIQYIRNIAESMKTQLSYIQGTSMAEQFLVEFLAGAKKCIHLCPRIFGKLSNMILAEDIYRESFFKELIRNPLFFGFIQIGDFDTLCEAIEFVLIESATRNNFIGDLTQILRGAKANPVENTYSNVANLIPAFQSVYYLTQYDTHLICCLASVVNQGEKCIPEDPPEEYTLHVIRESLPLIEQPNTNEENNILSHAEASFCSLLATSDTIPMLESSDMTTFLTMNLIDHVPAHLTIQQRSQFAVLKGYKKKYCHQVGKKISFSKFILELMKSIENKKKKVASSSDKLQQFATASIEMKRTRNVINEFVNLKKLALQYIIAEICFNEKPITPSQESFTSRSKFRQYFQEIIADWEHFAQKNHFPTDISNELLLIRSIKLYNYENMLKFNSDLIELDNFYENYQFNELEFHDENETLMNLIKNDANRFDNSIELFKSAYEVQSTLDSMQFISKAILSMNSVLGEFFQELGINEMTPTLFYIINRAKPSNFISKTEYLYRLFQSLSDYLTQSDYQKFVGFTALLHQTAALFFRNEGPNSVTESRFIQS
;
A
#
# COMPACT_ATOMS: atom_id res chain seq x y z
N MET A 1 -21.63 -71.77 -4.18
CA MET A 1 -21.42 -71.01 -5.43
C MET A 1 -22.28 -69.75 -5.52
N MET A 2 -23.50 -69.71 -4.97
CA MET A 2 -24.33 -68.48 -4.96
C MET A 2 -23.81 -67.34 -4.05
N ASP A 3 -23.16 -67.63 -2.92
CA ASP A 3 -22.61 -66.57 -2.03
C ASP A 3 -21.38 -65.82 -2.57
N CYS A 4 -20.69 -66.35 -3.60
CA CYS A 4 -19.52 -65.70 -4.18
C CYS A 4 -19.89 -64.60 -5.21
N PHE A 5 -21.05 -64.71 -5.86
CA PHE A 5 -21.49 -63.75 -6.88
C PHE A 5 -21.87 -62.39 -6.27
N GLY A 6 -22.63 -62.38 -5.18
CA GLY A 6 -23.01 -61.12 -4.49
C GLY A 6 -21.83 -60.38 -3.83
N GLN A 7 -20.74 -61.07 -3.48
CA GLN A 7 -19.52 -60.43 -3.00
C GLN A 7 -18.66 -59.84 -4.13
N SER A 8 -18.73 -60.41 -5.34
CA SER A 8 -17.98 -59.92 -6.50
C SER A 8 -18.60 -58.66 -7.09
N GLU A 9 -19.93 -58.60 -7.20
CA GLU A 9 -20.67 -57.44 -7.72
C GLU A 9 -20.49 -56.21 -6.81
N ARG A 10 -20.57 -56.42 -5.49
CA ARG A 10 -20.29 -55.38 -4.49
C ARG A 10 -18.83 -54.89 -4.51
N LEU A 11 -17.86 -55.78 -4.73
CA LEU A 11 -16.45 -55.40 -4.86
C LEU A 11 -16.19 -54.60 -6.15
N SER A 12 -16.89 -54.94 -7.23
CA SER A 12 -16.86 -54.24 -8.52
C SER A 12 -17.37 -52.80 -8.40
N GLU A 13 -18.54 -52.60 -7.78
CA GLU A 13 -19.10 -51.26 -7.52
C GLU A 13 -18.15 -50.41 -6.67
N MET A 14 -17.62 -50.98 -5.59
CA MET A 14 -16.67 -50.26 -4.72
C MET A 14 -15.36 -49.91 -5.46
N LEU A 15 -14.86 -50.77 -6.35
CA LEU A 15 -13.65 -50.49 -7.14
C LEU A 15 -13.87 -49.37 -8.14
N LEU A 16 -15.06 -49.31 -8.76
CA LEU A 16 -15.45 -48.22 -9.66
C LEU A 16 -15.57 -46.89 -8.90
N GLU A 17 -16.17 -46.91 -7.70
CA GLU A 17 -16.26 -45.75 -6.82
C GLU A 17 -14.86 -45.24 -6.44
N VAL A 18 -13.97 -46.11 -5.99
CA VAL A 18 -12.58 -45.76 -5.66
C VAL A 18 -11.80 -45.26 -6.88
N GLN A 19 -12.00 -45.86 -8.06
CA GLN A 19 -11.37 -45.38 -9.30
C GLN A 19 -11.84 -43.97 -9.67
N ASN A 20 -13.15 -43.69 -9.53
CA ASN A 20 -13.71 -42.36 -9.76
C ASN A 20 -13.19 -41.34 -8.74
N ILE A 21 -13.03 -41.73 -7.47
CA ILE A 21 -12.41 -40.92 -6.42
C ILE A 21 -10.95 -40.60 -6.81
N ILE A 22 -10.13 -41.60 -7.15
CA ILE A 22 -8.73 -41.40 -7.52
C ILE A 22 -8.58 -40.52 -8.77
N LYS A 23 -9.42 -40.72 -9.80
CA LYS A 23 -9.38 -39.89 -11.02
C LYS A 23 -9.79 -38.45 -10.73
N ARG A 24 -10.81 -38.21 -9.90
CA ARG A 24 -11.20 -36.87 -9.45
C ARG A 24 -10.12 -36.22 -8.60
N GLU A 25 -9.54 -36.95 -7.66
CA GLU A 25 -8.46 -36.47 -6.79
C GLU A 25 -7.22 -36.10 -7.61
N LYS A 26 -6.82 -36.92 -8.59
CA LYS A 26 -5.69 -36.61 -9.47
C LYS A 26 -5.90 -35.31 -10.26
N VAL A 27 -7.11 -35.10 -10.81
CA VAL A 27 -7.45 -33.85 -11.50
C VAL A 27 -7.42 -32.66 -10.55
N ILE A 28 -7.93 -32.81 -9.32
CA ILE A 28 -7.89 -31.77 -8.29
C ILE A 28 -6.45 -31.48 -7.87
N GLU A 29 -5.60 -32.49 -7.70
CA GLU A 29 -4.19 -32.35 -7.36
C GLU A 29 -3.41 -31.64 -8.47
N GLU A 30 -3.59 -32.05 -9.73
CA GLU A 30 -2.95 -31.40 -10.90
C GLU A 30 -3.40 -29.93 -11.03
N PHE A 31 -4.70 -29.65 -10.88
CA PHE A 31 -5.23 -28.29 -10.89
C PHE A 31 -4.68 -27.46 -9.72
N THR A 32 -4.67 -28.02 -8.51
CA THR A 32 -4.17 -27.35 -7.31
C THR A 32 -2.68 -27.05 -7.43
N HIS A 33 -1.89 -28.00 -7.94
CA HIS A 33 -0.45 -27.83 -8.16
C HIS A 33 -0.18 -26.73 -9.19
N SER A 34 -0.83 -26.79 -10.35
CA SER A 34 -0.73 -25.76 -11.40
C SER A 34 -1.13 -24.38 -10.88
N ARG A 35 -2.19 -24.29 -10.07
CA ARG A 35 -2.65 -23.03 -9.48
C ARG A 35 -1.67 -22.49 -8.43
N ILE A 36 -1.10 -23.36 -7.58
CA ILE A 36 -0.06 -22.98 -6.62
C ILE A 36 1.18 -22.46 -7.35
N ASP A 37 1.61 -23.10 -8.44
CA ASP A 37 2.76 -22.66 -9.23
C ASP A 37 2.52 -21.29 -9.88
N SER A 38 1.31 -21.07 -10.40
CA SER A 38 0.89 -19.76 -10.92
C SER A 38 0.88 -18.68 -9.84
N LEU A 39 0.30 -18.97 -8.67
CA LEU A 39 0.25 -18.04 -7.53
C LEU A 39 1.65 -17.78 -6.96
N ASN A 40 2.54 -18.77 -6.96
CA ASN A 40 3.92 -18.61 -6.52
C ASN A 40 4.68 -17.62 -7.44
N LYS A 41 4.57 -17.78 -8.76
CA LYS A 41 5.16 -16.83 -9.72
C LYS A 41 4.61 -15.41 -9.55
N GLU A 42 3.29 -15.29 -9.38
CA GLU A 42 2.63 -14.00 -9.16
C GLU A 42 3.07 -13.34 -7.85
N LEU A 43 3.10 -14.10 -6.75
CA LEU A 43 3.60 -13.63 -5.47
C LEU A 43 5.05 -13.18 -5.56
N ILE A 44 5.87 -13.88 -6.36
CA ILE A 44 7.26 -13.50 -6.52
C ILE A 44 7.38 -12.12 -7.14
N ASP A 45 6.69 -11.91 -8.27
CA ASP A 45 6.68 -10.64 -9.00
C ASP A 45 6.13 -9.48 -8.14
N ILE A 46 5.02 -9.70 -7.42
CA ILE A 46 4.44 -8.68 -6.55
C ILE A 46 5.40 -8.33 -5.40
N TYR A 47 6.04 -9.32 -4.78
CA TYR A 47 6.97 -9.09 -3.68
C TYR A 47 8.20 -8.30 -4.16
N ASP A 48 8.74 -8.64 -5.32
CA ASP A 48 9.85 -7.93 -5.93
C ASP A 48 9.50 -6.46 -6.24
N GLN A 49 8.31 -6.24 -6.81
CA GLN A 49 7.77 -4.92 -7.09
C GLN A 49 7.61 -4.06 -5.84
N ILE A 50 7.19 -4.67 -4.73
CA ILE A 50 7.05 -3.98 -3.45
C ILE A 50 8.42 -3.57 -2.89
N LEU A 51 9.40 -4.47 -2.89
CA LEU A 51 10.74 -4.16 -2.38
C LEU A 51 11.43 -3.08 -3.21
N ALA A 52 11.31 -3.12 -4.54
CA ALA A 52 11.82 -2.07 -5.42
C ALA A 52 11.23 -0.70 -5.08
N ARG A 53 9.92 -0.63 -4.89
CA ARG A 53 9.22 0.62 -4.56
C ARG A 53 9.53 1.11 -3.16
N ARG A 54 9.62 0.21 -2.18
CA ARG A 54 10.02 0.54 -0.82
C ARG A 54 11.45 1.08 -0.79
N LYS A 55 12.36 0.51 -1.60
CA LYS A 55 13.72 1.03 -1.77
C LYS A 55 13.72 2.44 -2.33
N LEU A 56 12.99 2.67 -3.43
CA LEU A 56 12.87 4.01 -4.03
C LEU A 56 12.26 5.02 -3.05
N TYR A 57 11.22 4.62 -2.32
CA TYR A 57 10.57 5.45 -1.31
C TYR A 57 11.56 5.88 -0.22
N MET A 58 12.26 4.93 0.41
CA MET A 58 13.22 5.26 1.47
C MET A 58 14.39 6.09 0.92
N TYR A 59 14.88 5.77 -0.28
CA TYR A 59 15.98 6.50 -0.92
C TYR A 59 15.62 7.96 -1.24
N SER A 60 14.45 8.18 -1.85
CA SER A 60 13.97 9.51 -2.26
C SER A 60 13.73 10.44 -1.07
N ILE A 61 13.32 9.91 0.08
CA ILE A 61 13.17 10.70 1.32
C ILE A 61 14.52 11.11 1.90
N GLY A 62 15.48 10.18 1.86
CA GLY A 62 16.69 10.33 2.64
C GLY A 62 17.82 11.08 1.97
N TYR A 63 18.01 10.84 0.67
CA TYR A 63 19.15 11.38 -0.08
C TYR A 63 18.82 12.70 -0.78
N TYR A 64 17.55 12.86 -1.17
CA TYR A 64 17.17 14.06 -1.91
C TYR A 64 17.00 15.27 -1.00
N ASP A 65 16.57 15.11 0.25
CA ASP A 65 16.41 16.18 1.26
C ASP A 65 17.68 16.98 1.57
N ASP A 66 18.86 16.38 1.42
CA ASP A 66 20.13 17.12 1.53
C ASP A 66 20.50 17.85 0.23
N LEU A 67 20.13 17.30 -0.94
CA LEU A 67 20.45 17.88 -2.26
C LEU A 67 19.80 19.25 -2.49
N TYR A 68 18.72 19.57 -1.76
CA TYR A 68 18.09 20.90 -1.73
C TYR A 68 19.06 22.01 -1.35
N SER A 69 20.12 21.69 -0.59
CA SER A 69 21.08 22.68 -0.10
C SER A 69 22.21 23.00 -1.08
N SER A 70 22.46 22.18 -2.12
CA SER A 70 23.70 22.29 -2.92
C SER A 70 23.55 22.32 -4.45
N SER A 71 22.62 21.57 -5.07
CA SER A 71 22.22 21.63 -6.49
C SER A 71 21.56 20.30 -6.91
N VAL A 72 20.46 20.34 -7.67
CA VAL A 72 19.86 19.13 -8.25
C VAL A 72 20.54 18.75 -9.57
N ASN A 73 21.06 17.52 -9.69
CA ASN A 73 21.51 16.97 -10.97
C ASN A 73 20.30 16.51 -11.82
N PRO A 74 20.06 17.09 -13.02
CA PRO A 74 18.90 16.76 -13.85
C PRO A 74 18.87 15.31 -14.36
N ILE A 75 20.04 14.73 -14.65
CA ILE A 75 20.16 13.34 -15.10
C ILE A 75 19.73 12.40 -13.98
N TYR A 76 20.26 12.66 -12.78
CA TYR A 76 19.93 11.89 -11.58
C TYR A 76 18.43 11.99 -11.26
N TYR A 77 17.88 13.20 -11.24
CA TYR A 77 16.46 13.45 -11.04
C TYR A 77 15.58 12.70 -12.05
N THR A 78 15.91 12.79 -13.34
CA THR A 78 15.15 12.12 -14.40
C THR A 78 15.16 10.60 -14.21
N SER A 79 16.28 10.03 -13.76
CA SER A 79 16.38 8.60 -13.47
C SER A 79 15.50 8.13 -12.31
N LEU A 80 15.15 9.00 -11.34
CA LEU A 80 14.21 8.68 -10.24
C LEU A 80 12.74 8.64 -10.71
N LEU A 81 12.42 9.32 -11.80
CA LEU A 81 11.07 9.32 -12.37
C LEU A 81 10.86 8.16 -13.36
N ASP A 82 11.93 7.71 -14.03
CA ASP A 82 11.93 6.59 -14.98
C ASP A 82 11.61 5.25 -14.31
N GLU A 83 10.44 4.70 -14.64
CA GLU A 83 9.97 3.40 -14.11
C GLU A 83 10.87 2.23 -14.50
N SER A 84 11.49 2.28 -15.69
CA SER A 84 12.35 1.20 -16.17
C SER A 84 13.64 1.09 -15.36
N LYS A 85 14.13 2.21 -14.83
CA LYS A 85 15.32 2.27 -13.96
C LYS A 85 14.99 2.04 -12.49
N THR A 86 13.79 2.43 -12.06
CA THR A 86 13.41 2.42 -10.64
C THR A 86 12.69 1.17 -10.17
N TYR A 87 11.88 0.54 -11.03
CA TYR A 87 11.03 -0.60 -10.64
C TYR A 87 11.48 -1.94 -11.22
N ILE A 88 12.28 -1.92 -12.29
CA ILE A 88 12.78 -3.14 -12.92
C ILE A 88 14.22 -3.35 -12.44
N PRO A 89 14.43 -4.24 -11.45
CA PRO A 89 15.77 -4.47 -10.94
C PRO A 89 16.64 -5.14 -12.02
N VAL A 90 17.84 -4.59 -12.22
CA VAL A 90 18.84 -5.24 -13.06
C VAL A 90 19.41 -6.40 -12.25
N ALA A 91 19.20 -7.62 -12.75
CA ALA A 91 19.85 -8.80 -12.19
C ALA A 91 21.36 -8.70 -12.43
N ILE A 92 22.12 -8.26 -11.42
CA ILE A 92 23.58 -8.36 -11.51
C ILE A 92 23.95 -9.81 -11.22
N LYS A 93 24.89 -10.35 -12.00
CA LYS A 93 25.82 -11.38 -11.52
C LYS A 93 26.73 -10.78 -10.44
N THR A 94 26.19 -10.27 -9.34
CA THR A 94 27.00 -9.66 -8.29
C THR A 94 27.90 -10.75 -7.69
N PRO A 95 29.15 -10.44 -7.29
CA PRO A 95 30.02 -11.44 -6.71
C PRO A 95 29.37 -11.98 -5.45
N ARG A 96 29.39 -13.30 -5.24
CA ARG A 96 28.94 -13.98 -4.00
C ARG A 96 29.42 -13.28 -2.71
N ILE A 97 30.50 -12.50 -2.81
CA ILE A 97 31.08 -11.68 -1.74
C ILE A 97 30.07 -10.73 -1.07
N MET A 98 29.09 -10.17 -1.80
CA MET A 98 28.12 -9.23 -1.22
C MET A 98 27.18 -9.92 -0.23
N ILE A 99 26.70 -11.11 -0.58
CA ILE A 99 25.87 -11.93 0.31
C ILE A 99 26.69 -12.30 1.56
N VAL A 100 27.95 -12.68 1.38
CA VAL A 100 28.86 -13.00 2.50
C VAL A 100 29.02 -11.81 3.45
N HIS A 101 29.23 -10.60 2.94
CA HIS A 101 29.35 -9.40 3.77
C HIS A 101 28.05 -9.09 4.53
N ILE A 102 26.90 -9.14 3.84
CA ILE A 102 25.60 -8.86 4.47
C ILE A 102 25.30 -9.91 5.56
N SER A 103 25.49 -11.20 5.26
CA SER A 103 25.28 -12.27 6.23
C SER A 103 26.21 -12.11 7.44
N TYR A 104 27.50 -11.82 7.22
CA TYR A 104 28.45 -11.56 8.29
C TYR A 104 28.01 -10.40 9.19
N PHE A 105 27.55 -9.29 8.62
CA PHE A 105 27.05 -8.15 9.39
C PHE A 105 25.78 -8.46 10.18
N ARG A 106 24.85 -9.23 9.61
CA ARG A 106 23.62 -9.64 10.31
C ARG A 106 23.91 -10.58 11.47
N GLU A 107 24.90 -11.45 11.34
CA GLU A 107 25.38 -12.33 12.41
C GLU A 107 26.20 -11.56 13.46
N ASN A 108 26.89 -10.49 13.06
CA ASN A 108 27.81 -9.72 13.89
C ASN A 108 27.42 -8.24 13.97
N ILE A 109 26.23 -7.96 14.52
CA ILE A 109 25.64 -6.61 14.58
C ILE A 109 26.55 -5.59 15.28
N SER A 110 27.29 -5.99 16.32
CA SER A 110 28.24 -5.12 17.00
C SER A 110 29.38 -4.65 16.08
N VAL A 111 29.81 -5.51 15.14
CA VAL A 111 30.84 -5.19 14.15
C VAL A 111 30.29 -4.19 13.12
N LEU A 112 29.07 -4.42 12.62
CA LEU A 112 28.39 -3.45 11.75
C LEU A 112 28.25 -2.08 12.43
N SER A 113 27.83 -2.08 13.70
CA SER A 113 27.64 -0.86 14.50
C SER A 113 28.93 -0.04 14.59
N LYS A 114 30.07 -0.68 14.89
CA LYS A 114 31.38 -0.02 14.94
C LYS A 114 31.83 0.50 13.58
N ALA A 115 31.62 -0.28 12.51
CA ALA A 115 31.99 0.13 11.15
C ALA A 115 31.18 1.37 10.71
N VAL A 116 29.88 1.40 10.99
CA VAL A 116 29.02 2.56 10.69
C VAL A 116 29.44 3.78 11.50
N GLN A 117 29.69 3.62 12.80
CA GLN A 117 30.15 4.74 13.64
C GLN A 117 31.50 5.31 13.16
N TYR A 118 32.43 4.44 12.77
CA TYR A 118 33.71 4.88 12.20
C TYR A 118 33.50 5.66 10.91
N LEU A 119 32.68 5.13 9.99
CA LEU A 119 32.46 5.74 8.69
C LEU A 119 31.75 7.10 8.82
N VAL A 120 30.66 7.18 9.59
CA VAL A 120 29.93 8.44 9.84
C VAL A 120 30.79 9.44 10.59
N GLY A 121 31.65 8.98 11.52
CA GLY A 121 32.58 9.83 12.25
C GLY A 121 33.62 10.52 11.36
N ASN A 122 34.01 9.89 10.25
CA ASN A 122 35.01 10.42 9.30
C ASN A 122 34.37 11.07 8.06
N ARG A 123 33.15 10.67 7.68
CA ARG A 123 32.41 11.11 6.50
C ARG A 123 30.94 11.35 6.86
N GLN A 124 30.67 12.50 7.47
CA GLN A 124 29.31 12.88 7.89
C GLN A 124 28.35 13.02 6.69
N ASP A 125 28.87 13.37 5.52
CA ASP A 125 28.16 13.43 4.24
C ASP A 125 27.52 12.09 3.84
N LEU A 126 28.06 10.96 4.32
CA LEU A 126 27.49 9.64 4.04
C LEU A 126 26.36 9.24 4.99
N SER A 127 26.09 10.02 6.03
CA SER A 127 25.21 9.58 7.11
C SER A 127 23.76 9.34 6.63
N ASN A 128 23.26 10.18 5.72
CA ASN A 128 21.90 10.04 5.20
C ASN A 128 21.76 8.86 4.22
N VAL A 129 22.70 8.66 3.32
CA VAL A 129 22.67 7.48 2.44
C VAL A 129 22.80 6.17 3.24
N LEU A 130 23.61 6.16 4.30
CA LEU A 130 23.68 5.01 5.21
C LEU A 130 22.33 4.78 5.92
N THR A 131 21.76 5.85 6.48
CA THR A 131 20.49 5.82 7.24
C THR A 131 19.33 5.31 6.40
N TYR A 132 19.15 5.85 5.20
CA TYR A 132 17.92 5.65 4.42
C TYR A 132 18.04 4.62 3.31
N SER A 133 19.27 4.28 2.92
CA SER A 133 19.52 3.36 1.81
C SER A 133 20.26 2.11 2.27
N VAL A 134 21.51 2.24 2.71
CA VAL A 134 22.42 1.09 2.90
C VAL A 134 22.00 0.20 4.06
N ILE A 135 21.81 0.80 5.24
CA ILE A 135 21.53 0.04 6.46
C ILE A 135 20.15 -0.64 6.37
N PRO A 136 19.06 0.04 5.96
CA PRO A 136 17.78 -0.64 5.72
C PRO A 136 17.91 -1.81 4.74
N SER A 137 18.71 -1.68 3.68
CA SER A 137 18.92 -2.78 2.72
C SER A 137 19.63 -3.99 3.33
N ILE A 138 20.62 -3.78 4.22
CA ILE A 138 21.26 -4.89 4.98
C ILE A 138 20.21 -5.63 5.82
N PHE A 139 19.23 -4.90 6.38
CA PHE A 139 18.12 -5.45 7.15
C PHE A 139 16.85 -5.65 6.31
N GLY A 140 16.97 -6.05 5.04
CA GLY A 140 15.82 -6.48 4.22
C GLY A 140 14.72 -5.42 4.06
N LEU A 141 15.09 -4.14 4.04
CA LEU A 141 14.21 -2.97 4.01
C LEU A 141 13.19 -2.94 5.16
N LEU A 142 13.51 -3.58 6.28
CA LEU A 142 12.66 -3.67 7.48
C LEU A 142 11.31 -4.33 7.21
N THR A 143 11.23 -5.24 6.23
CA THR A 143 9.97 -5.91 5.87
C THR A 143 9.61 -7.04 6.83
N LYS A 144 10.58 -7.86 7.26
CA LYS A 144 10.33 -9.01 8.15
C LYS A 144 10.52 -8.65 9.61
N TYR A 145 9.79 -9.33 10.50
CA TYR A 145 9.93 -9.12 11.93
C TYR A 145 11.31 -9.50 12.50
N SER A 146 11.95 -10.51 11.94
CA SER A 146 13.32 -10.88 12.29
C SER A 146 14.29 -9.75 11.98
N ASP A 147 14.17 -9.15 10.79
CA ASP A 147 15.03 -8.07 10.33
C ASP A 147 14.83 -6.79 11.16
N GLN A 148 13.59 -6.43 11.44
CA GLN A 148 13.25 -5.33 12.34
C GLN A 148 13.83 -5.52 13.75
N LYS A 149 13.85 -6.76 14.27
CA LYS A 149 14.46 -7.06 15.57
C LYS A 149 15.97 -6.85 15.55
N TYR A 150 16.65 -7.35 14.52
CA TYR A 150 18.09 -7.15 14.36
C TYR A 150 18.46 -5.67 14.15
N PHE A 151 17.64 -4.92 13.44
CA PHE A 151 17.80 -3.48 13.28
C PHE A 151 17.70 -2.74 14.64
N LEU A 152 16.72 -3.06 15.49
CA LEU A 152 16.62 -2.44 16.80
C LEU A 152 17.83 -2.76 17.70
N TRP A 153 18.40 -3.97 17.58
CA TRP A 153 19.65 -4.30 18.26
C TRP A 153 20.81 -3.46 17.75
N PHE A 154 20.91 -3.27 16.43
CA PHE A 154 21.90 -2.39 15.81
C PHE A 154 21.80 -0.95 16.37
N ILE A 155 20.58 -0.40 16.45
CA ILE A 155 20.36 0.94 17.04
C ILE A 155 20.79 0.98 18.50
N ASP A 156 20.45 -0.02 19.32
CA ASP A 156 20.87 -0.09 20.73
C ASP A 156 22.39 -0.16 20.91
N PHE A 157 23.09 -0.91 20.05
CA PHE A 157 24.55 -0.97 20.05
C PHE A 157 25.18 0.38 19.72
N ILE A 158 24.68 1.09 18.70
CA ILE A 158 25.17 2.44 18.38
C ILE A 158 24.84 3.41 19.51
N TYR A 159 23.64 3.37 20.07
CA TYR A 159 23.18 4.33 21.07
C TYR A 159 24.06 4.33 22.33
N LYS A 160 24.56 3.15 22.73
CA LYS A 160 25.47 2.98 23.87
C LYS A 160 26.83 3.68 23.70
N GLU A 161 27.27 3.90 22.47
CA GLU A 161 28.58 4.49 22.16
C GLU A 161 28.45 5.93 21.61
N ARG A 162 27.50 6.18 20.71
CA ARG A 162 27.23 7.48 20.07
C ARG A 162 25.73 7.68 19.84
N LYS A 163 25.08 8.38 20.78
CA LYS A 163 23.64 8.65 20.79
C LYS A 163 23.14 9.34 19.52
N GLU A 164 23.88 10.32 19.01
CA GLU A 164 23.47 11.15 17.87
C GLU A 164 23.36 10.31 16.57
N ILE A 165 24.32 9.41 16.35
CA ILE A 165 24.32 8.51 15.19
C ILE A 165 23.14 7.52 15.29
N ALA A 166 22.85 7.00 16.48
CA ALA A 166 21.72 6.09 16.68
C ALA A 166 20.38 6.78 16.39
N ILE A 167 20.21 8.02 16.86
CA ILE A 167 19.04 8.87 16.57
C ILE A 167 18.90 9.07 15.06
N GLN A 168 19.99 9.39 14.35
CA GLN A 168 19.93 9.59 12.90
C GLN A 168 19.55 8.29 12.18
N MET A 169 20.23 7.17 12.46
CA MET A 169 19.97 5.88 11.82
C MET A 169 18.53 5.38 12.06
N ALA A 170 17.97 5.69 13.23
CA ALA A 170 16.61 5.30 13.57
C ALA A 170 15.54 5.99 12.73
N ARG A 171 15.81 7.13 12.09
CA ARG A 171 14.84 7.84 11.22
C ARG A 171 14.21 6.92 10.17
N SER A 172 14.98 5.98 9.65
CA SER A 172 14.52 5.01 8.64
C SER A 172 13.33 4.15 9.08
N ILE A 173 13.15 3.87 10.39
CA ILE A 173 12.01 3.08 10.86
C ILE A 173 10.68 3.82 10.73
N PHE A 174 10.70 5.15 10.81
CA PHE A 174 9.52 5.99 10.69
C PHE A 174 9.08 6.18 9.23
N LEU A 175 9.90 5.72 8.28
CA LEU A 175 9.60 5.74 6.86
C LEU A 175 9.08 4.39 6.34
N ILE A 176 8.82 3.42 7.22
CA ILE A 176 8.18 2.19 6.78
C ILE A 176 6.72 2.49 6.38
N PRO A 177 6.24 2.03 5.21
CA PRO A 177 4.90 2.33 4.70
C PRO A 177 3.77 2.09 5.69
N GLU A 178 3.89 1.05 6.50
CA GLU A 178 2.91 0.66 7.51
C GLU A 178 2.78 1.70 8.62
N PHE A 179 3.89 2.35 8.99
CA PHE A 179 3.88 3.44 9.97
C PHE A 179 3.32 4.72 9.36
N ILE A 180 3.70 5.04 8.13
CA ILE A 180 3.16 6.21 7.43
C ILE A 180 1.64 6.11 7.29
N GLN A 181 1.11 4.92 6.98
CA GLN A 181 -0.34 4.71 6.96
C GLN A 181 -0.98 4.93 8.34
N TYR A 182 -0.34 4.44 9.41
CA TYR A 182 -0.79 4.69 10.78
C TYR A 182 -0.85 6.20 11.07
N ILE A 183 0.17 6.96 10.68
CA ILE A 183 0.22 8.41 10.88
C ILE A 183 -0.82 9.16 10.03
N ARG A 184 -1.02 8.78 8.76
CA ARG A 184 -2.09 9.36 7.92
C ARG A 184 -3.47 9.19 8.55
N ASN A 185 -3.76 8.01 9.10
CA ASN A 185 -5.04 7.76 9.78
C ASN A 185 -5.21 8.61 11.05
N ILE A 186 -4.12 9.02 11.69
CA ILE A 186 -4.16 10.01 12.79
C ILE A 186 -4.52 11.38 12.19
N ALA A 187 -3.76 11.84 11.20
CA ALA A 187 -3.96 13.15 10.57
C ALA A 187 -5.39 13.34 10.02
N GLU A 188 -5.95 12.32 9.36
CA GLU A 188 -7.32 12.33 8.83
C GLU A 188 -8.41 12.51 9.91
N SER A 189 -8.09 12.20 11.18
CA SER A 189 -9.02 12.34 12.30
C SER A 189 -8.90 13.67 13.04
N MET A 190 -7.92 14.50 12.69
CA MET A 190 -7.63 15.77 13.35
C MET A 190 -8.42 16.91 12.72
N LYS A 191 -8.82 17.87 13.56
CA LYS A 191 -9.46 19.11 13.12
C LYS A 191 -8.43 20.23 12.98
N THR A 192 -7.43 20.23 13.87
CA THR A 192 -6.39 21.26 13.88
C THR A 192 -5.36 20.97 12.80
N GLN A 193 -5.21 21.89 11.84
CA GLN A 193 -4.23 21.78 10.75
C GLN A 193 -2.87 22.31 11.18
N LEU A 194 -1.81 21.54 10.90
CA LEU A 194 -0.44 21.86 11.31
C LEU A 194 0.06 23.21 10.77
N SER A 195 -0.25 23.50 9.51
CA SER A 195 0.15 24.73 8.79
C SER A 195 -0.45 26.02 9.36
N TYR A 196 -1.50 25.93 10.18
CA TYR A 196 -2.26 27.08 10.67
C TYR A 196 -2.22 27.25 12.18
N ILE A 197 -1.29 26.59 12.87
CA ILE A 197 -1.17 26.68 14.32
C ILE A 197 -0.68 28.07 14.71
N GLN A 198 -1.57 28.84 15.36
CA GLN A 198 -1.27 30.17 15.88
C GLN A 198 -1.20 30.14 17.41
N GLY A 199 0.02 30.01 17.94
CA GLY A 199 0.29 30.07 19.36
C GLY A 199 -0.04 28.81 20.15
N THR A 200 0.14 28.89 21.47
CA THR A 200 0.19 27.74 22.38
C THR A 200 -1.12 26.96 22.46
N SER A 201 -2.28 27.64 22.47
CA SER A 201 -3.58 26.95 22.61
C SER A 201 -3.87 26.01 21.44
N MET A 202 -3.60 26.44 20.20
CA MET A 202 -3.82 25.59 19.01
C MET A 202 -2.79 24.46 18.97
N ALA A 203 -1.56 24.72 19.38
CA ALA A 203 -0.53 23.69 19.49
C ALA A 203 -0.91 22.61 20.52
N GLU A 204 -1.43 23.00 21.68
CA GLU A 204 -1.92 22.05 22.69
C GLU A 204 -3.09 21.22 22.18
N GLN A 205 -4.04 21.86 21.50
CA GLN A 205 -5.16 21.14 20.87
C GLN A 205 -4.67 20.13 19.83
N PHE A 206 -3.73 20.52 18.95
CA PHE A 206 -3.12 19.62 17.98
C PHE A 206 -2.48 18.39 18.66
N LEU A 207 -1.72 18.58 19.73
CA LEU A 207 -1.07 17.48 20.46
C LEU A 207 -2.08 16.54 21.12
N VAL A 208 -3.15 17.09 21.71
CA VAL A 208 -4.23 16.29 22.32
C VAL A 208 -4.97 15.48 21.25
N GLU A 209 -5.33 16.09 20.14
CA GLU A 209 -5.95 15.42 18.99
C GLU A 209 -5.03 14.32 18.43
N PHE A 210 -3.74 14.59 18.31
CA PHE A 210 -2.74 13.62 17.87
C PHE A 210 -2.71 12.39 18.80
N LEU A 211 -2.60 12.59 20.12
CA LEU A 211 -2.56 11.49 21.09
C LEU A 211 -3.88 10.69 21.08
N ALA A 212 -5.02 11.36 20.95
CA ALA A 212 -6.32 10.71 20.85
C ALA A 212 -6.41 9.83 19.58
N GLY A 213 -5.99 10.36 18.43
CA GLY A 213 -5.91 9.62 17.17
C GLY A 213 -4.92 8.46 17.25
N ALA A 214 -3.74 8.69 17.83
CA ALA A 214 -2.71 7.66 18.03
C ALA A 214 -3.23 6.47 18.84
N LYS A 215 -4.00 6.76 19.91
CA LYS A 215 -4.64 5.75 20.75
C LYS A 215 -5.76 5.01 20.01
N LYS A 216 -6.60 5.72 19.25
CA LYS A 216 -7.69 5.13 18.44
C LYS A 216 -7.14 4.18 17.37
N CYS A 217 -6.06 4.57 16.71
CA CYS A 217 -5.47 3.84 15.58
C CYS A 217 -4.35 2.85 15.99
N ILE A 218 -4.12 2.60 17.28
CA ILE A 218 -2.99 1.79 17.78
C ILE A 218 -2.93 0.38 17.18
N HIS A 219 -4.09 -0.19 16.80
CA HIS A 219 -4.20 -1.50 16.17
C HIS A 219 -3.57 -1.55 14.75
N LEU A 220 -3.30 -0.40 14.15
CA LEU A 220 -2.62 -0.26 12.85
C LEU A 220 -1.12 0.02 13.02
N CYS A 221 -0.66 0.32 14.24
CA CYS A 221 0.73 0.65 14.49
C CYS A 221 1.64 -0.60 14.35
N PRO A 222 2.74 -0.52 13.60
CA PRO A 222 3.66 -1.65 13.45
C PRO A 222 4.29 -2.11 14.77
N ARG A 223 4.43 -3.42 14.97
CA ARG A 223 4.97 -4.01 16.21
C ARG A 223 6.39 -3.53 16.57
N ILE A 224 7.19 -3.10 15.61
CA ILE A 224 8.54 -2.57 15.86
C ILE A 224 8.51 -1.39 16.85
N PHE A 225 7.47 -0.55 16.80
CA PHE A 225 7.31 0.57 17.73
C PHE A 225 6.95 0.13 19.14
N GLY A 226 6.14 -0.93 19.27
CA GLY A 226 5.89 -1.54 20.58
C GLY A 226 7.16 -2.11 21.21
N LYS A 227 8.10 -2.65 20.40
CA LYS A 227 9.41 -3.09 20.89
C LYS A 227 10.30 -1.90 21.24
N LEU A 228 10.41 -0.91 20.36
CA LEU A 228 11.16 0.32 20.58
C LEU A 228 10.72 1.03 21.88
N SER A 229 9.42 1.17 22.11
CA SER A 229 8.83 1.83 23.29
C SER A 229 9.17 1.16 24.64
N ASN A 230 9.73 -0.06 24.62
CA ASN A 230 10.22 -0.76 25.82
C ASN A 230 11.73 -0.61 26.02
N MET A 231 12.43 0.07 25.11
CA MET A 231 13.86 0.34 25.20
C MET A 231 14.10 1.67 25.94
N ILE A 232 15.23 1.79 26.61
CA ILE A 232 15.58 2.99 27.40
C ILE A 232 15.71 4.23 26.49
N LEU A 233 16.17 4.02 25.25
CA LEU A 233 16.39 5.03 24.22
C LEU A 233 15.11 5.52 23.50
N ALA A 234 13.93 4.98 23.85
CA ALA A 234 12.70 5.21 23.10
C ALA A 234 12.31 6.69 22.97
N GLU A 235 12.27 7.41 24.10
CA GLU A 235 11.81 8.80 24.13
C GLU A 235 12.73 9.73 23.32
N ASP A 236 14.04 9.50 23.37
CA ASP A 236 15.00 10.24 22.54
C ASP A 236 14.73 10.03 21.05
N ILE A 237 14.52 8.79 20.64
CA ILE A 237 14.21 8.47 19.23
C ILE A 237 12.86 9.05 18.82
N TYR A 238 11.81 8.92 19.63
CA TYR A 238 10.50 9.49 19.29
C TYR A 238 10.53 11.02 19.22
N ARG A 239 11.33 11.67 20.06
CA ARG A 239 11.49 13.13 20.04
C ARG A 239 12.29 13.57 18.82
N GLU A 240 13.49 13.05 18.64
CA GLU A 240 14.48 13.57 17.69
C GLU A 240 14.33 12.97 16.29
N SER A 241 14.05 11.67 16.18
CA SER A 241 13.98 10.97 14.90
C SER A 241 12.58 10.95 14.29
N PHE A 242 11.53 11.24 15.08
CA PHE A 242 10.15 11.23 14.62
C PHE A 242 9.46 12.57 14.77
N PHE A 243 9.25 13.06 15.99
CA PHE A 243 8.37 14.20 16.20
C PHE A 243 8.94 15.49 15.60
N LYS A 244 10.24 15.76 15.80
CA LYS A 244 10.90 16.89 15.12
C LYS A 244 10.92 16.73 13.61
N GLU A 245 11.19 15.52 13.11
CA GLU A 245 11.17 15.25 11.67
C GLU A 245 9.77 15.41 11.06
N LEU A 246 8.73 15.06 11.80
CA LEU A 246 7.34 15.27 11.40
C LEU A 246 7.01 16.75 11.27
N ILE A 247 7.48 17.58 12.19
CA ILE A 247 7.26 19.03 12.13
C ILE A 247 8.06 19.67 11.00
N ARG A 248 9.29 19.21 10.75
CA ARG A 248 10.16 19.73 9.69
C ARG A 248 9.75 19.27 8.29
N ASN A 249 9.27 18.03 8.19
CA ASN A 249 8.90 17.39 6.93
C ASN A 249 7.46 16.84 6.95
N PRO A 250 6.42 17.64 7.28
CA PRO A 250 5.08 17.14 7.54
C PRO A 250 4.36 16.60 6.31
N LEU A 251 4.77 17.03 5.11
CA LEU A 251 4.30 16.47 3.85
C LEU A 251 4.51 14.95 3.80
N PHE A 252 5.58 14.46 4.42
CA PHE A 252 5.98 13.06 4.33
C PHE A 252 5.11 12.16 5.19
N PHE A 253 4.55 12.75 6.24
CA PHE A 253 3.65 12.11 7.19
C PHE A 253 2.18 12.38 6.85
N GLY A 254 1.90 13.18 5.82
CA GLY A 254 0.54 13.51 5.39
C GLY A 254 -0.18 14.54 6.26
N PHE A 255 0.56 15.39 6.96
CA PHE A 255 -0.03 16.48 7.78
C PHE A 255 -0.29 17.76 6.99
N ILE A 256 0.31 17.91 5.82
CA ILE A 256 0.10 19.03 4.90
C ILE A 256 0.04 18.50 3.46
N GLN A 257 -0.59 19.27 2.58
CA GLN A 257 -0.59 19.00 1.15
C GLN A 257 0.63 19.60 0.46
N ILE A 258 0.90 19.13 -0.77
CA ILE A 258 1.87 19.79 -1.65
C ILE A 258 1.37 21.22 -1.91
N GLY A 259 2.22 22.23 -1.69
CA GLY A 259 1.86 23.66 -1.78
C GLY A 259 1.71 24.38 -0.44
N ASP A 260 1.32 23.67 0.62
CA ASP A 260 1.16 24.26 1.96
C ASP A 260 2.47 24.26 2.76
N PHE A 261 3.55 23.67 2.23
CA PHE A 261 4.85 23.53 2.91
C PHE A 261 5.45 24.89 3.32
N ASP A 262 5.27 25.93 2.49
CA ASP A 262 5.85 27.26 2.73
C ASP A 262 5.18 28.02 3.88
N THR A 263 4.04 27.55 4.38
CA THR A 263 3.34 28.17 5.51
C THR A 263 3.95 27.80 6.87
N LEU A 264 4.81 26.78 6.90
CA LEU A 264 5.53 26.36 8.10
C LEU A 264 6.66 27.34 8.38
N CYS A 265 6.43 28.26 9.30
CA CYS A 265 7.48 29.12 9.83
C CYS A 265 8.13 28.49 11.06
N GLU A 266 9.38 28.90 11.35
CA GLU A 266 10.13 28.49 12.55
C GLU A 266 9.34 28.71 13.85
N ALA A 267 8.42 29.69 13.87
CA ALA A 267 7.57 29.94 15.03
C ALA A 267 6.59 28.79 15.31
N ILE A 268 6.05 28.12 14.29
CA ILE A 268 5.18 26.94 14.46
C ILE A 268 6.00 25.79 15.05
N GLU A 269 7.20 25.54 14.50
CA GLU A 269 8.11 24.51 15.02
C GLU A 269 8.42 24.75 16.50
N PHE A 270 8.82 25.98 16.84
CA PHE A 270 9.14 26.36 18.21
C PHE A 270 7.97 26.16 19.16
N VAL A 271 6.79 26.69 18.83
CA VAL A 271 5.60 26.62 19.69
C VAL A 271 5.17 25.17 19.91
N LEU A 272 5.17 24.33 18.86
CA LEU A 272 4.83 22.91 18.99
C LEU A 272 5.82 22.13 19.86
N ILE A 273 7.13 22.35 19.66
CA ILE A 273 8.17 21.64 20.44
C ILE A 273 8.11 22.05 21.92
N GLU A 274 7.92 23.35 22.20
CA GLU A 274 7.74 23.86 23.56
C GLU A 274 6.48 23.28 24.21
N SER A 275 5.33 23.35 23.52
CA SER A 275 4.07 22.79 24.02
C SER A 275 4.16 21.28 24.25
N ALA A 276 4.82 20.54 23.36
CA ALA A 276 5.03 19.10 23.50
C ALA A 276 5.90 18.75 24.72
N THR A 277 6.89 19.59 25.01
CA THR A 277 7.76 19.41 26.18
C THR A 277 7.01 19.70 27.48
N ARG A 278 6.24 20.79 27.55
CA ARG A 278 5.45 21.16 28.74
C ARG A 278 4.37 20.14 29.08
N ASN A 279 3.76 19.54 28.05
CA ASN A 279 2.64 18.61 28.20
C ASN A 279 3.05 17.13 28.21
N ASN A 280 4.35 16.81 28.37
CA ASN A 280 4.86 15.44 28.38
C ASN A 280 4.43 14.59 27.15
N PHE A 281 4.25 15.22 26.00
CA PHE A 281 3.68 14.58 24.81
C PHE A 281 4.44 13.32 24.38
N ILE A 282 5.78 13.36 24.41
CA ILE A 282 6.63 12.23 24.01
C ILE A 282 6.49 11.05 24.99
N GLY A 283 6.37 11.30 26.29
CA GLY A 283 6.16 10.26 27.29
C GLY A 283 4.81 9.57 27.08
N ASP A 284 3.76 10.36 26.88
CA ASP A 284 2.40 9.86 26.65
C ASP A 284 2.29 9.09 25.33
N LEU A 285 2.91 9.59 24.26
CA LEU A 285 3.00 8.90 22.98
C LEU A 285 3.75 7.56 23.14
N THR A 286 4.87 7.55 23.85
CA THR A 286 5.63 6.31 24.12
C THR A 286 4.76 5.29 24.86
N GLN A 287 3.98 5.73 25.84
CA GLN A 287 3.06 4.85 26.57
C GLN A 287 1.96 4.27 25.67
N ILE A 288 1.37 5.08 24.78
CA ILE A 288 0.39 4.61 23.80
C ILE A 288 1.03 3.56 22.87
N LEU A 289 2.22 3.84 22.35
CA LEU A 289 2.90 2.97 21.38
C LEU A 289 3.36 1.64 21.97
N ARG A 290 3.57 1.53 23.30
CA ARG A 290 3.75 0.22 23.97
C ARG A 290 2.60 -0.75 23.69
N GLY A 291 1.38 -0.23 23.49
CA GLY A 291 0.19 -1.00 23.15
C GLY A 291 0.29 -1.76 21.82
N ALA A 292 1.13 -1.33 20.88
CA ALA A 292 1.33 -1.98 19.58
C ALA A 292 1.90 -3.40 19.69
N LYS A 293 2.52 -3.75 20.83
CA LYS A 293 3.07 -5.10 21.09
C LYS A 293 2.00 -6.19 21.13
N ALA A 294 0.75 -5.84 21.44
CA ALA A 294 -0.35 -6.78 21.61
C ALA A 294 -1.00 -7.25 20.28
N ASN A 295 -0.66 -6.65 19.14
CA ASN A 295 -1.26 -7.02 17.86
C ASN A 295 -0.82 -8.44 17.47
N PRO A 296 -1.66 -9.48 17.38
CA PRO A 296 -1.24 -10.89 17.28
C PRO A 296 -0.87 -11.36 15.85
N VAL A 297 -1.08 -10.54 14.83
CA VAL A 297 -0.93 -10.93 13.43
C VAL A 297 0.55 -10.88 12.96
N GLU A 298 1.03 -11.98 12.37
CA GLU A 298 2.30 -11.94 11.63
C GLU A 298 2.18 -10.98 10.43
N ASN A 299 3.16 -10.11 10.16
CA ASN A 299 3.01 -9.17 9.04
C ASN A 299 3.01 -9.95 7.72
N THR A 300 2.27 -9.44 6.73
CA THR A 300 2.08 -10.11 5.43
C THR A 300 3.40 -10.51 4.78
N TYR A 301 4.45 -9.69 4.93
CA TYR A 301 5.80 -9.99 4.44
C TYR A 301 6.43 -11.23 5.06
N SER A 302 6.34 -11.39 6.38
CA SER A 302 6.86 -12.56 7.09
C SER A 302 6.09 -13.81 6.67
N ASN A 303 4.76 -13.72 6.54
CA ASN A 303 3.92 -14.82 6.04
C ASN A 303 4.37 -15.26 4.63
N VAL A 304 4.54 -14.32 3.70
CA VAL A 304 4.97 -14.63 2.32
C VAL A 304 6.40 -15.19 2.28
N ALA A 305 7.32 -14.63 3.07
CA ALA A 305 8.70 -15.12 3.13
C ALA A 305 8.80 -16.54 3.73
N ASN A 306 7.87 -16.91 4.61
CA ASN A 306 7.74 -18.28 5.13
C ASN A 306 7.14 -19.23 4.08
N LEU A 307 6.23 -18.75 3.24
CA LEU A 307 5.62 -19.53 2.15
C LEU A 307 6.58 -19.74 0.98
N ILE A 308 7.45 -18.78 0.69
CA ILE A 308 8.36 -18.78 -0.46
C ILE A 308 9.81 -18.63 0.04
N PRO A 309 10.57 -19.74 0.19
CA PRO A 309 11.93 -19.73 0.71
C PRO A 309 12.89 -18.84 -0.09
N ALA A 310 12.60 -18.61 -1.38
CA ALA A 310 13.39 -17.74 -2.24
C ALA A 310 13.53 -16.32 -1.67
N PHE A 311 12.62 -15.87 -0.80
CA PHE A 311 12.66 -14.56 -0.17
C PHE A 311 13.47 -14.48 1.10
N GLN A 312 14.03 -15.58 1.61
CA GLN A 312 14.83 -15.56 2.84
C GLN A 312 16.11 -14.73 2.68
N SER A 313 16.72 -14.76 1.50
CA SER A 313 18.00 -14.11 1.19
C SER A 313 17.93 -13.29 -0.11
N VAL A 314 17.06 -12.27 -0.12
CA VAL A 314 16.95 -11.30 -1.23
C VAL A 314 17.26 -9.91 -0.74
N TYR A 315 18.14 -9.22 -1.46
CA TYR A 315 18.57 -7.87 -1.13
C TYR A 315 18.43 -6.95 -2.33
N TYR A 316 17.85 -5.78 -2.09
CA TYR A 316 17.66 -4.71 -3.05
C TYR A 316 18.65 -3.61 -2.74
N LEU A 317 19.54 -3.35 -3.69
CA LEU A 317 20.69 -2.45 -3.51
C LEU A 317 20.79 -1.53 -4.72
N THR A 318 21.14 -0.27 -4.49
CA THR A 318 21.67 0.59 -5.54
C THR A 318 23.13 0.23 -5.82
N GLN A 319 23.68 0.73 -6.93
CA GLN A 319 25.11 0.62 -7.21
C GLN A 319 25.94 1.23 -6.06
N TYR A 320 25.49 2.37 -5.50
CA TYR A 320 26.16 3.04 -4.41
C TYR A 320 26.11 2.26 -3.09
N ASP A 321 24.99 1.59 -2.79
CA ASP A 321 24.90 0.71 -1.63
C ASP A 321 25.92 -0.42 -1.69
N THR A 322 26.12 -0.98 -2.89
CA THR A 322 27.07 -2.07 -3.10
C THR A 322 28.49 -1.62 -2.75
N HIS A 323 28.89 -0.42 -3.20
CA HIS A 323 30.18 0.17 -2.87
C HIS A 323 30.33 0.46 -1.37
N LEU A 324 29.30 1.04 -0.73
CA LEU A 324 29.35 1.38 0.69
C LEU A 324 29.38 0.15 1.60
N ILE A 325 28.69 -0.95 1.24
CA ILE A 325 28.80 -2.21 1.98
C ILE A 325 30.22 -2.79 1.89
N CYS A 326 30.85 -2.70 0.71
CA CYS A 326 32.26 -3.11 0.56
C CYS A 326 33.19 -2.22 1.39
N CYS A 327 32.91 -0.91 1.47
CA CYS A 327 33.65 0.01 2.34
C CYS A 327 33.49 -0.37 3.81
N LEU A 328 32.26 -0.61 4.29
CA LEU A 328 32.01 -1.08 5.66
C LEU A 328 32.78 -2.37 5.96
N ALA A 329 32.78 -3.33 5.03
CA ALA A 329 33.52 -4.59 5.20
C ALA A 329 35.04 -4.37 5.24
N SER A 330 35.56 -3.40 4.50
CA SER A 330 36.99 -3.06 4.51
C SER A 330 37.42 -2.34 5.79
N VAL A 331 36.57 -1.45 6.34
CA VAL A 331 36.80 -0.77 7.63
C VAL A 331 37.00 -1.79 8.75
N VAL A 332 36.21 -2.88 8.72
CA VAL A 332 36.35 -3.99 9.67
C VAL A 332 37.67 -4.74 9.54
N ASN A 333 38.19 -4.88 8.32
CA ASN A 333 39.32 -5.76 8.03
C ASN A 333 40.69 -5.07 8.01
N GLN A 334 40.82 -3.82 7.54
CA GLN A 334 42.12 -3.21 7.22
C GLN A 334 42.24 -1.69 7.43
N GLY A 335 41.32 -1.05 8.17
CA GLY A 335 41.51 0.32 8.63
C GLY A 335 41.33 1.45 7.61
N GLU A 336 41.49 1.23 6.29
CA GLU A 336 41.11 2.22 5.27
C GLU A 336 41.13 1.63 3.84
N LYS A 337 40.00 1.72 3.14
CA LYS A 337 39.94 1.71 1.66
C LYS A 337 39.22 2.97 1.21
N CYS A 338 39.52 3.41 -0.01
CA CYS A 338 38.91 4.57 -0.67
C CYS A 338 37.39 4.53 -0.55
N ILE A 339 36.87 5.50 0.20
CA ILE A 339 35.45 5.87 0.16
C ILE A 339 35.18 6.41 -1.26
N PRO A 340 34.13 5.97 -1.96
CA PRO A 340 33.80 6.52 -3.27
C PRO A 340 33.62 8.03 -3.16
N GLU A 341 34.32 8.79 -4.02
CA GLU A 341 34.34 10.25 -3.99
C GLU A 341 33.01 10.83 -4.47
N ASP A 342 32.40 10.23 -5.51
CA ASP A 342 31.16 10.75 -6.10
C ASP A 342 29.98 9.76 -6.00
N PRO A 343 28.75 10.27 -5.78
CA PRO A 343 27.53 9.48 -5.96
C PRO A 343 27.35 9.10 -7.45
N PRO A 344 26.61 8.02 -7.76
CA PRO A 344 26.36 7.63 -9.14
C PRO A 344 25.56 8.70 -9.90
N GLU A 345 25.86 8.87 -11.19
CA GLU A 345 25.16 9.82 -12.07
C GLU A 345 23.68 9.45 -12.30
N GLU A 346 23.33 8.18 -12.15
CA GLU A 346 21.96 7.67 -12.31
C GLU A 346 21.55 6.73 -11.17
N TYR A 347 20.26 6.72 -10.84
CA TYR A 347 19.67 5.71 -9.99
C TYR A 347 19.50 4.39 -10.77
N THR A 348 20.16 3.33 -10.31
CA THR A 348 19.96 1.97 -10.81
C THR A 348 19.72 1.02 -9.65
N LEU A 349 18.66 0.20 -9.76
CA LEU A 349 18.30 -0.79 -8.77
C LEU A 349 18.84 -2.17 -9.15
N HIS A 350 19.45 -2.84 -8.18
CA HIS A 350 19.99 -4.19 -8.31
C HIS A 350 19.33 -5.14 -7.33
N VAL A 351 19.16 -6.39 -7.76
CA VAL A 351 18.66 -7.46 -6.90
C VAL A 351 19.70 -8.56 -6.78
N ILE A 352 20.00 -8.92 -5.54
CA ILE A 352 20.89 -10.02 -5.19
C ILE A 352 20.04 -11.12 -4.56
N ARG A 353 20.08 -12.32 -5.14
CA ARG A 353 19.42 -13.52 -4.60
C ARG A 353 20.46 -14.57 -4.28
N GLU A 354 20.36 -15.15 -3.09
CA GLU A 354 21.02 -16.42 -2.84
C GLU A 354 20.32 -17.49 -3.68
N SER A 355 21.07 -18.14 -4.57
CA SER A 355 20.54 -19.33 -5.23
C SER A 355 20.33 -20.37 -4.14
N LEU A 356 19.08 -20.69 -3.81
CA LEU A 356 18.77 -21.80 -2.92
C LEU A 356 19.57 -23.04 -3.37
N PRO A 357 20.15 -23.81 -2.45
CA PRO A 357 20.52 -25.18 -2.74
C PRO A 357 19.28 -25.87 -3.32
N LEU A 358 19.48 -26.66 -4.38
CA LEU A 358 18.48 -27.57 -4.90
C LEU A 358 17.73 -28.21 -3.73
N ILE A 359 16.40 -28.08 -3.76
CA ILE A 359 15.43 -28.78 -2.93
C ILE A 359 16.07 -30.05 -2.36
N GLU A 360 16.35 -30.05 -1.06
CA GLU A 360 16.66 -31.29 -0.36
C GLU A 360 15.54 -32.26 -0.72
N GLN A 361 15.92 -33.34 -1.40
CA GLN A 361 15.01 -34.45 -1.64
C GLN A 361 14.35 -34.79 -0.30
N PRO A 362 13.02 -35.02 -0.28
CA PRO A 362 12.33 -35.32 0.97
C PRO A 362 13.10 -36.43 1.68
N ASN A 363 13.59 -36.10 2.88
CA ASN A 363 14.22 -37.05 3.79
C ASN A 363 13.29 -38.27 3.87
N THR A 364 13.72 -39.35 3.24
CA THR A 364 13.04 -40.64 3.19
C THR A 364 13.26 -41.34 4.53
N ASN A 365 12.66 -40.78 5.58
CA ASN A 365 12.40 -41.50 6.81
C ASN A 365 10.92 -41.90 6.84
N GLU A 366 10.47 -42.62 5.81
CA GLU A 366 9.29 -43.49 5.91
C GLU A 366 9.80 -44.90 6.23
N GLU A 367 9.77 -45.26 7.51
CA GLU A 367 9.90 -46.64 7.94
C GLU A 367 8.79 -47.48 7.29
N ASN A 368 9.15 -48.26 6.25
CA ASN A 368 8.59 -49.56 5.85
C ASN A 368 7.08 -49.81 6.09
N ASN A 369 6.19 -48.90 5.69
CA ASN A 369 4.76 -49.20 5.69
C ASN A 369 4.37 -49.87 4.35
N ILE A 370 4.41 -51.21 4.34
CA ILE A 370 4.12 -52.04 3.16
C ILE A 370 2.76 -51.71 2.54
N LEU A 371 1.78 -51.31 3.36
CA LEU A 371 0.46 -50.88 2.89
C LEU A 371 0.53 -49.59 2.08
N SER A 372 1.36 -48.60 2.46
CA SER A 372 1.48 -47.32 1.76
C SER A 372 2.10 -47.48 0.36
N HIS A 373 3.10 -48.36 0.22
CA HIS A 373 3.68 -48.68 -1.09
C HIS A 373 2.74 -49.54 -1.95
N ALA A 374 2.02 -50.49 -1.36
CA ALA A 374 1.00 -51.27 -2.05
C ALA A 374 -0.14 -50.37 -2.55
N GLU A 375 -0.54 -49.39 -1.76
CA GLU A 375 -1.56 -48.41 -2.11
C GLU A 375 -1.13 -47.55 -3.30
N ALA A 376 0.11 -47.05 -3.32
CA ALA A 376 0.63 -46.26 -4.44
C ALA A 376 0.61 -47.05 -5.77
N SER A 377 1.02 -48.32 -5.75
CA SER A 377 0.94 -49.20 -6.92
C SER A 377 -0.51 -49.51 -7.32
N PHE A 378 -1.42 -49.65 -6.36
CA PHE A 378 -2.84 -49.86 -6.62
C PHE A 378 -3.49 -48.63 -7.28
N CYS A 379 -3.24 -47.43 -6.75
CA CYS A 379 -3.73 -46.18 -7.32
C CYS A 379 -3.16 -45.94 -8.73
N SER A 380 -1.88 -46.23 -8.96
CA SER A 380 -1.28 -46.15 -10.30
C SER A 380 -1.93 -47.09 -11.30
N LEU A 381 -2.31 -48.29 -10.87
CA LEU A 381 -2.99 -49.27 -11.71
C LEU A 381 -4.42 -48.84 -12.06
N LEU A 382 -5.15 -48.24 -11.11
CA LEU A 382 -6.51 -47.72 -11.31
C LEU A 382 -6.56 -46.40 -12.11
N ALA A 383 -5.53 -45.56 -11.99
CA ALA A 383 -5.45 -44.28 -12.70
C ALA A 383 -5.05 -44.44 -14.19
N THR A 384 -4.35 -45.51 -14.54
CA THR A 384 -3.86 -45.80 -15.91
C THR A 384 -4.73 -46.80 -16.67
N SER A 385 -5.79 -47.32 -16.06
CA SER A 385 -6.84 -48.02 -16.79
C SER A 385 -7.76 -46.99 -17.46
N ASP A 386 -7.78 -47.01 -18.79
CA ASP A 386 -8.92 -46.51 -19.56
C ASP A 386 -10.17 -47.04 -18.87
N THR A 387 -11.15 -46.15 -18.66
CA THR A 387 -12.44 -46.43 -18.01
C THR A 387 -12.77 -47.90 -18.16
N ILE A 388 -12.84 -48.65 -17.05
CA ILE A 388 -13.26 -50.06 -17.10
C ILE A 388 -14.50 -50.03 -17.99
N PRO A 389 -14.45 -50.64 -19.20
CA PRO A 389 -15.56 -50.50 -20.12
C PRO A 389 -16.79 -50.92 -19.35
N MET A 390 -17.93 -50.26 -19.60
CA MET A 390 -19.22 -50.75 -19.12
C MET A 390 -19.42 -52.15 -19.68
N LEU A 391 -18.81 -53.12 -19.03
CA LEU A 391 -18.90 -54.53 -19.27
C LEU A 391 -20.06 -54.95 -18.39
N GLU A 392 -21.06 -55.54 -19.02
CA GLU A 392 -22.20 -56.15 -18.37
C GLU A 392 -21.72 -56.97 -17.16
N SER A 393 -22.49 -56.97 -16.06
CA SER A 393 -22.07 -57.43 -14.72
C SER A 393 -21.46 -58.84 -14.66
N SER A 394 -21.71 -59.67 -15.69
CA SER A 394 -21.10 -60.99 -15.90
C SER A 394 -19.59 -60.94 -16.21
N ASP A 395 -19.11 -59.96 -16.97
CA ASP A 395 -17.72 -59.91 -17.45
C ASP A 395 -16.76 -59.26 -16.46
N MET A 396 -17.21 -58.29 -15.66
CA MET A 396 -16.39 -57.74 -14.57
C MET A 396 -16.26 -58.71 -13.40
N THR A 397 -17.31 -59.48 -13.12
CA THR A 397 -17.26 -60.62 -12.19
C THR A 397 -16.29 -61.66 -12.70
N THR A 398 -16.29 -61.96 -14.00
CA THR A 398 -15.32 -62.89 -14.62
C THR A 398 -13.89 -62.33 -14.58
N PHE A 399 -13.68 -61.05 -14.85
CA PHE A 399 -12.40 -60.36 -14.74
C PHE A 399 -11.86 -60.40 -13.31
N LEU A 400 -12.67 -60.05 -12.31
CA LEU A 400 -12.26 -60.11 -10.90
C LEU A 400 -12.05 -61.56 -10.45
N THR A 401 -12.89 -62.51 -10.87
CA THR A 401 -12.76 -63.93 -10.51
C THR A 401 -11.53 -64.58 -11.16
N MET A 402 -11.19 -64.21 -12.40
CA MET A 402 -9.96 -64.66 -13.08
C MET A 402 -8.70 -63.97 -12.56
N ASN A 403 -8.79 -62.71 -12.13
CA ASN A 403 -7.65 -61.89 -11.68
C ASN A 403 -7.43 -61.92 -10.16
N LEU A 404 -8.36 -62.48 -9.38
CA LEU A 404 -8.20 -62.84 -7.97
C LEU A 404 -7.42 -64.16 -7.77
N ILE A 405 -7.15 -64.89 -8.87
CA ILE A 405 -6.28 -66.06 -8.91
C ILE A 405 -4.87 -65.58 -9.32
N ASP A 406 -3.81 -66.22 -8.80
CA ASP A 406 -2.42 -65.75 -8.80
C ASP A 406 -1.73 -65.50 -10.17
N HIS A 407 -2.44 -65.45 -11.31
CA HIS A 407 -1.90 -65.16 -12.64
C HIS A 407 -1.97 -63.67 -13.05
N VAL A 408 -0.97 -63.17 -13.78
CA VAL A 408 -0.94 -61.79 -14.32
C VAL A 408 -1.70 -61.80 -15.65
N PRO A 409 -2.70 -60.93 -15.87
CA PRO A 409 -3.56 -61.04 -17.05
C PRO A 409 -2.85 -60.61 -18.34
N ALA A 410 -3.05 -61.36 -19.42
CA ALA A 410 -2.43 -61.11 -20.72
C ALA A 410 -3.05 -59.96 -21.52
N HIS A 411 -4.13 -59.34 -21.06
CA HIS A 411 -4.78 -58.21 -21.73
C HIS A 411 -4.39 -56.84 -21.12
N LEU A 412 -3.68 -56.82 -19.99
CA LEU A 412 -3.14 -55.59 -19.42
C LEU A 412 -2.00 -55.04 -20.26
N THR A 413 -1.88 -53.72 -20.33
CA THR A 413 -0.71 -53.06 -20.92
C THR A 413 0.57 -53.45 -20.18
N ILE A 414 1.73 -53.31 -20.82
CA ILE A 414 3.03 -53.66 -20.22
C ILE A 414 3.22 -52.94 -18.87
N GLN A 415 2.79 -51.68 -18.79
CA GLN A 415 2.84 -50.86 -17.58
C GLN A 415 1.85 -51.33 -16.50
N GLN A 416 0.64 -51.75 -16.87
CA GLN A 416 -0.34 -52.30 -15.92
C GLN A 416 0.10 -53.66 -15.37
N ARG A 417 0.72 -54.51 -16.21
CA ARG A 417 1.26 -55.82 -15.76
C ARG A 417 2.38 -55.67 -14.74
N SER A 418 3.27 -54.69 -14.93
CA SER A 418 4.36 -54.45 -13.98
C SER A 418 3.83 -53.97 -12.62
N GLN A 419 2.87 -53.04 -12.61
CA GLN A 419 2.25 -52.56 -11.38
C GLN A 419 1.44 -53.66 -10.66
N PHE A 420 0.76 -54.53 -11.40
CA PHE A 420 0.03 -55.67 -10.83
C PHE A 420 0.97 -56.71 -10.20
N ALA A 421 2.11 -56.98 -10.81
CA ALA A 421 3.14 -57.86 -10.27
C ALA A 421 3.76 -57.30 -8.97
N VAL A 422 3.99 -55.98 -8.94
CA VAL A 422 4.45 -55.25 -7.74
C VAL A 422 3.42 -55.36 -6.61
N LEU A 423 2.12 -55.16 -6.91
CA LEU A 423 1.04 -55.29 -5.94
C LEU A 423 0.97 -56.70 -5.32
N LYS A 424 1.14 -57.74 -6.15
CA LYS A 424 1.23 -59.14 -5.69
C LYS A 424 2.45 -59.37 -4.80
N GLY A 425 3.58 -58.75 -5.13
CA GLY A 425 4.78 -58.73 -4.29
C GLY A 425 4.49 -58.15 -2.91
N TYR A 426 3.79 -57.02 -2.83
CA TYR A 426 3.42 -56.40 -1.56
C TYR A 426 2.39 -57.21 -0.77
N LYS A 427 1.39 -57.83 -1.42
CA LYS A 427 0.47 -58.75 -0.75
C LYS A 427 1.22 -59.87 -0.03
N LYS A 428 2.22 -60.49 -0.69
CA LYS A 428 3.02 -61.56 -0.09
C LYS A 428 3.75 -61.05 1.16
N LYS A 429 4.41 -59.89 1.07
CA LYS A 429 5.10 -59.28 2.21
C LYS A 429 4.13 -58.91 3.35
N TYR A 430 2.94 -58.41 3.03
CA TYR A 430 1.90 -58.09 4.01
C TYR A 430 1.36 -59.35 4.71
N CYS A 431 1.14 -60.44 3.97
CA CYS A 431 0.74 -61.73 4.56
C CYS A 431 1.82 -62.27 5.52
N HIS A 432 3.10 -62.05 5.21
CA HIS A 432 4.20 -62.39 6.12
C HIS A 432 4.19 -61.52 7.38
N GLN A 433 3.92 -60.22 7.27
CA GLN A 433 3.85 -59.30 8.43
C GLN A 433 2.67 -59.59 9.36
N VAL A 434 1.50 -59.91 8.82
CA VAL A 434 0.28 -60.16 9.60
C VAL A 434 0.21 -61.62 10.09
N GLY A 435 1.14 -62.48 9.69
CA GLY A 435 1.22 -63.89 10.10
C GLY A 435 0.05 -64.75 9.64
N LYS A 436 -0.76 -64.26 8.68
CA LYS A 436 -1.97 -64.93 8.19
C LYS A 436 -2.05 -64.84 6.67
N LYS A 437 -2.52 -65.92 6.03
CA LYS A 437 -2.77 -65.95 4.59
C LYS A 437 -4.05 -65.16 4.30
N ILE A 438 -3.93 -64.01 3.64
CA ILE A 438 -5.06 -63.14 3.28
C ILE A 438 -5.36 -63.32 1.78
N SER A 439 -6.66 -63.38 1.42
CA SER A 439 -7.07 -63.40 0.02
C SER A 439 -6.72 -62.07 -0.66
N PHE A 440 -6.53 -62.07 -1.98
CA PHE A 440 -6.27 -60.82 -2.71
C PHE A 440 -7.44 -59.83 -2.54
N SER A 441 -8.69 -60.33 -2.53
CA SER A 441 -9.89 -59.51 -2.27
C SER A 441 -9.87 -58.80 -0.91
N LYS A 442 -9.51 -59.51 0.17
CA LYS A 442 -9.38 -58.89 1.50
C LYS A 442 -8.24 -57.89 1.59
N PHE A 443 -7.14 -58.14 0.87
CA PHE A 443 -6.03 -57.21 0.77
C PHE A 443 -6.42 -55.93 0.02
N ILE A 444 -7.17 -56.04 -1.08
CA ILE A 444 -7.72 -54.90 -1.81
C ILE A 444 -8.70 -54.10 -0.94
N LEU A 445 -9.60 -54.75 -0.19
CA LEU A 445 -10.54 -54.05 0.70
C LEU A 445 -9.83 -53.25 1.81
N GLU A 446 -8.70 -53.73 2.33
CA GLU A 446 -7.89 -52.98 3.30
C GLU A 446 -7.16 -51.79 2.65
N LEU A 447 -6.71 -51.92 1.40
CA LEU A 447 -6.18 -50.78 0.63
C LEU A 447 -7.26 -49.74 0.33
N MET A 448 -8.49 -50.15 0.02
CA MET A 448 -9.61 -49.24 -0.23
C MET A 448 -10.00 -48.46 1.02
N LYS A 449 -10.06 -49.10 2.19
CA LYS A 449 -10.23 -48.38 3.48
C LYS A 449 -9.10 -47.39 3.76
N SER A 450 -7.87 -47.72 3.37
CA SER A 450 -6.73 -46.79 3.50
C SER A 450 -6.92 -45.55 2.61
N ILE A 451 -7.38 -45.74 1.37
CA ILE A 451 -7.64 -44.67 0.40
C ILE A 451 -8.82 -43.79 0.83
N GLU A 452 -9.93 -44.37 1.30
CA GLU A 452 -11.08 -43.59 1.80
C GLU A 452 -10.71 -42.75 3.04
N ASN A 453 -9.77 -43.22 3.86
CA ASN A 453 -9.23 -42.48 5.00
C ASN A 453 -8.24 -41.36 4.62
N LYS A 454 -7.79 -41.27 3.34
CA LYS A 454 -6.87 -40.23 2.85
C LYS A 454 -7.52 -38.89 2.49
N LYS A 455 -8.81 -38.69 2.74
CA LYS A 455 -9.48 -37.35 2.70
C LYS A 455 -8.71 -36.23 3.42
N LYS A 456 -7.78 -36.55 4.33
CA LYS A 456 -6.88 -35.61 5.01
C LYS A 456 -5.76 -34.99 4.13
N LYS A 457 -5.31 -35.63 3.04
CA LYS A 457 -4.24 -35.08 2.17
C LYS A 457 -4.77 -34.02 1.20
N VAL A 458 -5.97 -34.21 0.63
CA VAL A 458 -6.63 -33.19 -0.22
C VAL A 458 -6.92 -31.91 0.56
N ALA A 459 -7.29 -32.02 1.85
CA ALA A 459 -7.46 -30.87 2.74
C ALA A 459 -6.15 -30.05 2.88
N SER A 460 -4.99 -30.69 3.05
CA SER A 460 -3.71 -29.98 3.19
C SER A 460 -3.27 -29.22 1.91
N SER A 461 -3.59 -29.74 0.73
CA SER A 461 -3.33 -29.08 -0.55
C SER A 461 -4.27 -27.89 -0.76
N SER A 462 -5.52 -28.03 -0.31
CA SER A 462 -6.52 -26.96 -0.28
C SER A 462 -6.12 -25.84 0.68
N ASP A 463 -5.62 -26.17 1.87
CA ASP A 463 -5.13 -25.19 2.85
C ASP A 463 -3.94 -24.40 2.31
N LYS A 464 -2.98 -25.07 1.66
CA LYS A 464 -1.84 -24.41 1.01
C LYS A 464 -2.30 -23.48 -0.12
N LEU A 465 -3.24 -23.91 -0.94
CA LEU A 465 -3.83 -23.05 -1.99
C LEU A 465 -4.49 -21.80 -1.39
N GLN A 466 -5.25 -21.96 -0.30
CA GLN A 466 -5.89 -20.85 0.40
C GLN A 466 -4.86 -19.88 0.99
N GLN A 467 -3.77 -20.38 1.59
CA GLN A 467 -2.68 -19.54 2.11
C GLN A 467 -2.03 -18.70 0.99
N PHE A 468 -1.71 -19.31 -0.16
CA PHE A 468 -1.15 -18.59 -1.32
C PHE A 468 -2.12 -17.56 -1.88
N ALA A 469 -3.42 -17.88 -1.96
CA ALA A 469 -4.44 -16.97 -2.45
C ALA A 469 -4.62 -15.76 -1.52
N THR A 470 -4.75 -15.99 -0.21
CA THR A 470 -4.85 -14.91 0.80
C THR A 470 -3.60 -14.01 0.76
N ALA A 471 -2.41 -14.61 0.74
CA ALA A 471 -1.16 -13.88 0.64
C ALA A 471 -1.08 -13.01 -0.63
N SER A 472 -1.55 -13.53 -1.78
CA SER A 472 -1.59 -12.78 -3.05
C SER A 472 -2.50 -11.56 -2.95
N ILE A 473 -3.70 -11.71 -2.36
CA ILE A 473 -4.64 -10.60 -2.16
C ILE A 473 -4.04 -9.52 -1.24
N GLU A 474 -3.47 -9.92 -0.10
CA GLU A 474 -2.85 -8.98 0.83
C GLU A 474 -1.65 -8.25 0.24
N MET A 475 -0.81 -8.96 -0.52
CA MET A 475 0.36 -8.37 -1.19
C MET A 475 -0.04 -7.39 -2.29
N LYS A 476 -1.12 -7.66 -3.05
CA LYS A 476 -1.67 -6.71 -4.02
C LYS A 476 -2.12 -5.41 -3.35
N ARG A 477 -2.85 -5.52 -2.23
CA ARG A 477 -3.28 -4.34 -1.45
C ARG A 477 -2.06 -3.55 -0.96
N THR A 478 -1.09 -4.24 -0.40
CA THR A 478 0.16 -3.64 0.10
C THR A 478 0.94 -2.93 -1.02
N ARG A 479 1.01 -3.53 -2.21
CA ARG A 479 1.62 -2.91 -3.39
C ARG A 479 0.94 -1.61 -3.77
N ASN A 480 -0.39 -1.57 -3.77
CA ASN A 480 -1.14 -0.36 -4.12
C ASN A 480 -0.89 0.77 -3.11
N VAL A 481 -0.89 0.46 -1.81
CA VAL A 481 -0.56 1.45 -0.76
C VAL A 481 0.86 2.02 -0.96
N ILE A 482 1.84 1.16 -1.26
CA ILE A 482 3.22 1.61 -1.50
C ILE A 482 3.32 2.43 -2.79
N ASN A 483 2.55 2.10 -3.84
CA ASN A 483 2.47 2.91 -5.05
C ASN A 483 2.00 4.34 -4.74
N GLU A 484 0.98 4.49 -3.91
CA GLU A 484 0.47 5.81 -3.52
C GLU A 484 1.56 6.64 -2.83
N PHE A 485 2.33 6.03 -1.92
CA PHE A 485 3.44 6.70 -1.25
C PHE A 485 4.56 7.11 -2.20
N VAL A 486 4.95 6.23 -3.12
CA VAL A 486 5.99 6.53 -4.11
C VAL A 486 5.52 7.62 -5.08
N ASN A 487 4.29 7.56 -5.55
CA ASN A 487 3.74 8.55 -6.46
C ASN A 487 3.64 9.92 -5.80
N LEU A 488 3.17 10.00 -4.54
CA LEU A 488 3.19 11.24 -3.78
C LEU A 488 4.61 11.81 -3.66
N LYS A 489 5.62 10.95 -3.51
CA LYS A 489 7.02 11.39 -3.45
C LYS A 489 7.55 11.88 -4.77
N LYS A 490 7.26 11.19 -5.87
CA LYS A 490 7.59 11.69 -7.21
C LYS A 490 6.95 13.07 -7.46
N LEU A 491 5.69 13.25 -7.07
CA LEU A 491 4.99 14.53 -7.14
C LEU A 491 5.65 15.61 -6.28
N ALA A 492 6.02 15.30 -5.04
CA ALA A 492 6.73 16.23 -4.16
C ALA A 492 8.08 16.67 -4.78
N LEU A 493 8.87 15.72 -5.29
CA LEU A 493 10.12 16.02 -5.98
C LEU A 493 9.91 16.90 -7.21
N GLN A 494 8.87 16.64 -8.00
CA GLN A 494 8.51 17.48 -9.15
C GLN A 494 8.09 18.89 -8.74
N TYR A 495 7.30 19.02 -7.68
CA TYR A 495 6.89 20.32 -7.14
C TYR A 495 8.08 21.17 -6.74
N ILE A 496 9.10 20.55 -6.15
CA ILE A 496 10.31 21.23 -5.70
C ILE A 496 11.13 21.79 -6.86
N ILE A 497 11.28 21.04 -7.95
CA ILE A 497 11.95 21.55 -9.16
C ILE A 497 11.16 22.72 -9.76
N ALA A 498 9.82 22.64 -9.72
CA ALA A 498 8.98 23.75 -10.15
C ALA A 498 9.17 24.99 -9.26
N GLU A 499 9.27 24.85 -7.93
CA GLU A 499 9.56 25.98 -7.04
C GLU A 499 10.93 26.62 -7.32
N ILE A 500 11.97 25.83 -7.63
CA ILE A 500 13.27 26.39 -8.05
C ILE A 500 13.11 27.26 -9.30
N CYS A 501 12.38 26.77 -10.32
CA CYS A 501 12.06 27.53 -11.53
C CYS A 501 11.39 28.87 -11.21
N PHE A 502 10.32 28.86 -10.41
CA PHE A 502 9.55 30.06 -10.12
C PHE A 502 10.19 30.99 -9.09
N ASN A 503 11.23 30.54 -8.38
CA ASN A 503 12.09 31.39 -7.56
C ASN A 503 13.15 32.12 -8.40
N GLU A 504 13.65 31.52 -9.49
CA GLU A 504 14.54 32.21 -10.44
C GLU A 504 13.81 33.30 -11.23
N LYS A 505 12.56 33.04 -11.63
CA LYS A 505 11.71 33.98 -12.35
C LYS A 505 10.30 34.03 -11.74
N PRO A 506 10.06 34.94 -10.78
CA PRO A 506 8.75 35.07 -10.15
C PRO A 506 7.69 35.53 -11.14
N ILE A 507 6.62 34.74 -11.30
CA ILE A 507 5.48 35.08 -12.16
C ILE A 507 4.30 35.51 -11.29
N THR A 508 4.02 36.82 -11.23
CA THR A 508 2.89 37.34 -10.46
C THR A 508 1.64 37.49 -11.33
N PRO A 509 0.45 37.09 -10.86
CA PRO A 509 -0.79 37.32 -11.60
C PRO A 509 -1.05 38.82 -11.73
N SER A 510 -1.46 39.23 -12.92
CA SER A 510 -1.91 40.60 -13.16
C SER A 510 -3.26 40.86 -12.48
N GLN A 511 -3.65 42.12 -12.32
CA GLN A 511 -5.00 42.46 -11.82
C GLN A 511 -6.09 41.86 -12.71
N GLU A 512 -5.89 41.84 -14.03
CA GLU A 512 -6.84 41.26 -14.98
C GLU A 512 -7.00 39.75 -14.78
N SER A 513 -5.97 39.04 -14.30
CA SER A 513 -6.04 37.60 -14.04
C SER A 513 -7.15 37.27 -13.04
N PHE A 514 -7.47 38.18 -12.12
CA PHE A 514 -8.49 38.01 -11.09
C PHE A 514 -9.93 38.31 -11.56
N THR A 515 -10.13 38.90 -12.74
CA THR A 515 -11.46 39.40 -13.13
C THR A 515 -12.31 38.36 -13.87
N SER A 516 -11.72 37.34 -14.50
CA SER A 516 -12.49 36.31 -15.20
C SER A 516 -11.75 34.99 -15.40
N ARG A 517 -12.51 33.94 -15.75
CA ARG A 517 -11.99 32.61 -16.09
C ARG A 517 -10.97 32.62 -17.23
N SER A 518 -11.26 33.36 -18.31
CA SER A 518 -10.39 33.41 -19.49
C SER A 518 -9.05 34.07 -19.17
N LYS A 519 -9.05 35.09 -18.30
CA LYS A 519 -7.85 35.78 -17.85
C LYS A 519 -7.01 34.94 -16.89
N PHE A 520 -7.64 34.19 -15.99
CA PHE A 520 -6.93 33.20 -15.19
C PHE A 520 -6.31 32.09 -16.06
N ARG A 521 -7.04 31.60 -17.08
CA ARG A 521 -6.50 30.62 -18.04
C ARG A 521 -5.27 31.13 -18.77
N GLN A 522 -5.25 32.41 -19.18
CA GLN A 522 -4.08 33.04 -19.81
C GLN A 522 -2.87 33.07 -18.86
N TYR A 523 -3.08 33.51 -17.61
CA TYR A 523 -2.03 33.48 -16.59
C TYR A 523 -1.47 32.06 -16.36
N PHE A 524 -2.34 31.05 -16.33
CA PHE A 524 -1.90 29.66 -16.19
C PHE A 524 -1.08 29.17 -17.39
N GLN A 525 -1.43 29.58 -18.61
CA GLN A 525 -0.65 29.27 -19.82
C GLN A 525 0.75 29.90 -19.79
N GLU A 526 0.89 31.09 -19.20
CA GLU A 526 2.20 31.72 -18.97
C GLU A 526 3.06 30.90 -18.01
N ILE A 527 2.47 30.37 -16.93
CA ILE A 527 3.15 29.46 -15.99
C ILE A 527 3.66 28.21 -16.70
N ILE A 528 2.85 27.58 -17.55
CA ILE A 528 3.24 26.39 -18.33
C ILE A 528 4.44 26.73 -19.25
N ALA A 529 4.33 27.82 -20.02
CA ALA A 529 5.37 28.21 -20.97
C ALA A 529 6.71 28.51 -20.29
N ASP A 530 6.67 29.16 -19.11
CA ASP A 530 7.88 29.45 -18.34
C ASP A 530 8.51 28.18 -17.74
N TRP A 531 7.69 27.23 -17.27
CA TRP A 531 8.19 25.91 -16.88
C TRP A 531 8.86 25.19 -18.04
N GLU A 532 8.22 25.13 -19.21
CA GLU A 532 8.77 24.46 -20.39
C GLU A 532 10.12 25.07 -20.79
N HIS A 533 10.22 26.41 -20.76
CA HIS A 533 11.46 27.10 -21.05
C HIS A 533 12.57 26.79 -20.03
N PHE A 534 12.25 26.81 -18.73
CA PHE A 534 13.18 26.47 -17.67
C PHE A 534 13.66 25.01 -17.78
N ALA A 535 12.73 24.08 -17.99
CA ALA A 535 13.03 22.66 -18.09
C ALA A 535 13.95 22.36 -19.27
N GLN A 536 13.68 22.96 -20.44
CA GLN A 536 14.56 22.85 -21.61
C GLN A 536 15.95 23.43 -21.36
N LYS A 537 16.04 24.62 -20.77
CA LYS A 537 17.30 25.31 -20.47
C LYS A 537 18.17 24.50 -19.50
N ASN A 538 17.56 23.87 -18.51
CA ASN A 538 18.25 23.16 -17.43
C ASN A 538 18.26 21.63 -17.60
N HIS A 539 17.86 21.11 -18.77
CA HIS A 539 17.81 19.68 -19.08
C HIS A 539 16.92 18.82 -18.16
N PHE A 540 15.85 19.40 -17.64
CA PHE A 540 14.79 18.65 -16.96
C PHE A 540 13.72 18.16 -17.96
N PRO A 541 12.95 17.11 -17.62
CA PRO A 541 11.78 16.71 -18.39
C PRO A 541 10.78 17.87 -18.51
N THR A 542 10.31 18.16 -19.72
CA THR A 542 9.30 19.20 -19.96
C THR A 542 7.91 18.78 -19.50
N ASP A 543 7.65 17.47 -19.48
CA ASP A 543 6.39 16.88 -19.04
C ASP A 543 6.28 16.92 -17.52
N ILE A 544 5.66 17.98 -16.99
CA ILE A 544 5.26 18.10 -15.58
C ILE A 544 3.73 18.03 -15.48
N SER A 545 3.25 17.48 -14.37
CA SER A 545 1.82 17.48 -14.07
C SER A 545 1.29 18.91 -13.96
N ASN A 546 0.27 19.24 -14.77
CA ASN A 546 -0.43 20.53 -14.71
C ASN A 546 -1.05 20.77 -13.33
N GLU A 547 -1.42 19.72 -12.61
CA GLU A 547 -1.90 19.81 -11.23
C GLU A 547 -0.82 20.41 -10.30
N LEU A 548 0.47 20.11 -10.50
CA LEU A 548 1.55 20.73 -9.72
C LEU A 548 1.70 22.22 -10.04
N LEU A 549 1.56 22.60 -11.31
CA LEU A 549 1.55 24.00 -11.72
C LEU A 549 0.31 24.73 -11.20
N LEU A 550 -0.82 24.04 -11.05
CA LEU A 550 -2.03 24.58 -10.41
C LEU A 550 -1.80 24.84 -8.92
N ILE A 551 -1.16 23.92 -8.21
CA ILE A 551 -0.79 24.13 -6.79
C ILE A 551 0.04 25.41 -6.65
N ARG A 552 1.01 25.62 -7.55
CA ARG A 552 1.79 26.86 -7.60
C ARG A 552 0.92 28.09 -7.88
N SER A 553 0.01 27.99 -8.87
CA SER A 553 -0.82 29.13 -9.27
C SER A 553 -1.80 29.55 -8.17
N ILE A 554 -2.35 28.59 -7.41
CA ILE A 554 -3.24 28.85 -6.25
C ILE A 554 -2.56 29.71 -5.19
N LYS A 555 -1.26 29.51 -4.95
CA LYS A 555 -0.49 30.29 -3.97
C LYS A 555 -0.48 31.79 -4.28
N LEU A 556 -0.43 32.14 -5.57
CA LEU A 556 -0.37 33.54 -6.02
C LEU A 556 -1.75 34.09 -6.39
N TYR A 557 -2.62 33.23 -6.90
CA TYR A 557 -4.03 33.50 -7.18
C TYR A 557 -4.87 33.23 -5.93
N ASN A 558 -4.69 34.03 -4.88
CA ASN A 558 -5.43 33.82 -3.63
C ASN A 558 -6.84 34.45 -3.67
N TYR A 559 -7.72 33.93 -2.81
CA TYR A 559 -9.11 34.36 -2.68
C TYR A 559 -9.26 35.84 -2.29
N GLU A 560 -8.40 36.34 -1.40
CA GLU A 560 -8.43 37.73 -0.93
C GLU A 560 -8.17 38.74 -2.06
N ASN A 561 -7.20 38.45 -2.92
CA ASN A 561 -6.92 39.26 -4.10
C ASN A 561 -8.06 39.19 -5.10
N MET A 562 -8.70 38.02 -5.28
CA MET A 562 -9.88 37.91 -6.13
C MET A 562 -11.00 38.83 -5.62
N LEU A 563 -11.32 38.78 -4.33
CA LEU A 563 -12.32 39.66 -3.73
C LEU A 563 -11.99 41.14 -3.91
N LYS A 564 -10.72 41.52 -3.74
CA LYS A 564 -10.27 42.91 -3.90
C LYS A 564 -10.59 43.48 -5.29
N PHE A 565 -10.55 42.65 -6.34
CA PHE A 565 -10.82 43.06 -7.72
C PHE A 565 -12.24 42.74 -8.20
N ASN A 566 -13.06 42.07 -7.39
CA ASN A 566 -14.44 41.70 -7.69
C ASN A 566 -15.34 42.03 -6.48
N SER A 567 -15.43 43.32 -6.14
CA SER A 567 -16.18 43.79 -4.96
C SER A 567 -17.65 43.40 -4.97
N ASP A 568 -18.24 43.21 -6.16
CA ASP A 568 -19.63 42.81 -6.33
C ASP A 568 -19.92 41.43 -5.68
N LEU A 569 -18.92 40.56 -5.58
CA LEU A 569 -19.07 39.26 -4.89
C LEU A 569 -19.34 39.42 -3.39
N ILE A 570 -18.86 40.51 -2.77
CA ILE A 570 -19.14 40.82 -1.36
C ILE A 570 -20.61 41.18 -1.18
N GLU A 571 -21.20 41.92 -2.14
CA GLU A 571 -22.63 42.23 -2.11
C GLU A 571 -23.48 40.96 -2.24
N LEU A 572 -23.04 40.00 -3.07
CA LEU A 572 -23.71 38.72 -3.25
C LEU A 572 -23.60 37.80 -2.02
N ASP A 573 -22.46 37.81 -1.32
CA ASP A 573 -22.32 37.10 -0.05
C ASP A 573 -23.23 37.70 1.03
N ASN A 574 -23.26 39.03 1.16
CA ASN A 574 -24.18 39.71 2.07
C ASN A 574 -25.64 39.37 1.75
N PHE A 575 -25.97 39.24 0.47
CA PHE A 575 -27.29 38.79 0.04
C PHE A 575 -27.58 37.36 0.55
N TYR A 576 -26.67 36.43 0.28
CA TYR A 576 -26.79 35.03 0.71
C TYR A 576 -26.93 34.90 2.23
N GLU A 577 -26.16 35.65 3.02
CA GLU A 577 -26.22 35.61 4.48
C GLU A 577 -27.59 36.04 5.03
N ASN A 578 -28.25 36.96 4.32
CA ASN A 578 -29.59 37.45 4.66
C ASN A 578 -30.72 36.60 4.07
N TYR A 579 -30.41 35.58 3.25
CA TYR A 579 -31.41 34.70 2.67
C TYR A 579 -32.16 33.92 3.75
N GLN A 580 -33.49 34.08 3.77
CA GLN A 580 -34.38 33.35 4.66
C GLN A 580 -35.01 32.19 3.91
N PHE A 581 -34.48 31.00 4.12
CA PHE A 581 -35.10 29.79 3.58
C PHE A 581 -36.36 29.43 4.35
N ASN A 582 -37.48 29.32 3.63
CA ASN A 582 -38.71 28.80 4.17
C ASN A 582 -38.80 27.29 3.89
N GLU A 583 -38.54 26.46 4.90
CA GLU A 583 -38.58 25.00 4.80
C GLU A 583 -39.94 24.45 4.36
N LEU A 584 -41.01 25.23 4.58
CA LEU A 584 -42.37 24.88 4.17
C LEU A 584 -42.60 25.08 2.67
N GLU A 585 -41.80 25.91 2.00
CA GLU A 585 -41.91 26.24 0.57
C GLU A 585 -40.89 25.49 -0.30
N PHE A 586 -39.94 24.76 0.31
CA PHE A 586 -39.09 23.84 -0.44
C PHE A 586 -39.99 22.77 -1.06
N HIS A 587 -40.20 22.89 -2.37
CA HIS A 587 -41.01 21.98 -3.17
C HIS A 587 -40.17 21.53 -4.35
N ASP A 588 -39.73 20.29 -4.27
CA ASP A 588 -39.24 19.55 -5.42
C ASP A 588 -40.36 18.68 -5.99
N GLU A 589 -40.37 18.47 -7.31
CA GLU A 589 -41.32 17.58 -7.97
C GLU A 589 -41.09 16.11 -7.54
N ASN A 590 -39.91 15.80 -6.99
CA ASN A 590 -39.55 14.48 -6.48
C ASN A 590 -40.04 14.24 -5.04
N GLU A 591 -41.22 13.62 -4.89
CA GLU A 591 -41.82 13.29 -3.59
C GLU A 591 -40.91 12.44 -2.68
N THR A 592 -40.12 11.53 -3.25
CA THR A 592 -39.18 10.68 -2.50
C THR A 592 -38.10 11.53 -1.85
N LEU A 593 -37.53 12.46 -2.62
CA LEU A 593 -36.51 13.39 -2.13
C LEU A 593 -37.08 14.32 -1.06
N MET A 594 -38.29 14.83 -1.27
CA MET A 594 -38.98 15.68 -0.32
C MET A 594 -39.27 14.98 1.01
N ASN A 595 -39.66 13.71 0.96
CA ASN A 595 -39.85 12.90 2.16
C ASN A 595 -38.53 12.66 2.91
N LEU A 596 -37.44 12.40 2.19
CA LEU A 596 -36.11 12.23 2.77
C LEU A 596 -35.64 13.50 3.50
N ILE A 597 -35.76 14.67 2.84
CA ILE A 597 -35.35 15.95 3.41
C ILE A 597 -36.22 16.38 4.60
N LYS A 598 -37.54 16.12 4.55
CA LYS A 598 -38.47 16.52 5.63
C LYS A 598 -38.44 15.58 6.83
N ASN A 599 -38.31 14.27 6.62
CA ASN A 599 -38.47 13.28 7.68
C ASN A 599 -37.14 12.74 8.22
N ASP A 600 -36.07 12.73 7.42
CA ASP A 600 -34.78 12.11 7.73
C ASP A 600 -33.59 13.10 7.57
N ALA A 601 -33.83 14.38 7.85
CA ALA A 601 -32.85 15.47 7.73
C ALA A 601 -31.50 15.20 8.43
N ASN A 602 -31.54 14.56 9.60
CA ASN A 602 -30.35 14.24 10.42
C ASN A 602 -29.34 13.33 9.71
N ARG A 603 -29.77 12.60 8.67
CA ARG A 603 -28.88 11.74 7.88
C ARG A 603 -27.84 12.54 7.09
N PHE A 604 -28.10 13.84 6.87
CA PHE A 604 -27.18 14.74 6.19
C PHE A 604 -26.27 15.54 7.14
N ASP A 605 -26.37 15.36 8.47
CA ASP A 605 -25.59 16.14 9.45
C ASP A 605 -24.08 16.09 9.19
N ASN A 606 -23.56 14.93 8.79
CA ASN A 606 -22.15 14.78 8.44
C ASN A 606 -21.78 15.63 7.20
N SER A 607 -22.62 15.64 6.17
CA SER A 607 -22.39 16.47 4.98
C SER A 607 -22.49 17.96 5.30
N ILE A 608 -23.43 18.36 6.17
CA ILE A 608 -23.62 19.74 6.65
C ILE A 608 -22.34 20.23 7.36
N GLU A 609 -21.84 19.46 8.33
CA GLU A 609 -20.62 19.80 9.09
C GLU A 609 -19.37 19.86 8.18
N LEU A 610 -19.26 18.94 7.21
CA LEU A 610 -18.16 18.93 6.25
C LEU A 610 -18.19 20.15 5.31
N PHE A 611 -19.37 20.57 4.85
CA PHE A 611 -19.50 21.80 4.06
C PHE A 611 -19.16 23.05 4.86
N LYS A 612 -19.63 23.12 6.11
CA LYS A 612 -19.26 24.23 6.99
C LYS A 612 -17.74 24.29 7.17
N SER A 613 -17.11 23.16 7.48
CA SER A 613 -15.66 23.05 7.62
C SER A 613 -14.92 23.44 6.34
N ALA A 614 -15.42 23.03 5.16
CA ALA A 614 -14.79 23.34 3.88
C ALA A 614 -14.61 24.84 3.64
N TYR A 615 -15.61 25.65 4.00
CA TYR A 615 -15.58 27.09 3.80
C TYR A 615 -14.95 27.86 4.97
N GLU A 616 -14.64 27.20 6.09
CA GLU A 616 -13.86 27.79 7.20
C GLU A 616 -12.35 27.62 7.00
N VAL A 617 -11.93 26.55 6.31
CA VAL A 617 -10.51 26.28 6.04
C VAL A 617 -9.92 27.32 5.07
N GLN A 618 -8.64 27.65 5.30
CA GLN A 618 -7.89 28.62 4.49
C GLN A 618 -7.28 28.00 3.22
N SER A 619 -6.86 26.73 3.26
CA SER A 619 -6.30 26.03 2.09
C SER A 619 -7.38 25.70 1.06
N THR A 620 -7.17 26.15 -0.18
CA THR A 620 -8.05 25.87 -1.34
C THR A 620 -8.20 24.37 -1.61
N LEU A 621 -7.12 23.60 -1.48
CA LEU A 621 -7.14 22.17 -1.76
C LEU A 621 -7.82 21.39 -0.63
N ASP A 622 -7.60 21.77 0.62
CA ASP A 622 -8.33 21.18 1.75
C ASP A 622 -9.83 21.48 1.65
N SER A 623 -10.20 22.72 1.28
CA SER A 623 -11.59 23.08 1.00
C SER A 623 -12.21 22.14 -0.02
N MET A 624 -11.52 21.86 -1.14
CA MET A 624 -12.00 20.90 -2.13
C MET A 624 -12.08 19.46 -1.63
N GLN A 625 -11.18 19.03 -0.77
CA GLN A 625 -11.26 17.71 -0.14
C GLN A 625 -12.46 17.60 0.80
N PHE A 626 -12.74 18.61 1.63
CA PHE A 626 -13.92 18.65 2.48
C PHE A 626 -15.20 18.68 1.64
N ILE A 627 -15.26 19.48 0.58
CA ILE A 627 -16.36 19.49 -0.39
C ILE A 627 -16.57 18.11 -1.00
N SER A 628 -15.50 17.46 -1.47
CA SER A 628 -15.57 16.11 -2.03
C SER A 628 -16.11 15.11 -1.01
N LYS A 629 -15.65 15.14 0.23
CA LYS A 629 -16.15 14.27 1.30
C LYS A 629 -17.63 14.56 1.61
N ALA A 630 -18.03 15.83 1.61
CA ALA A 630 -19.40 16.25 1.87
C ALA A 630 -20.36 15.74 0.78
N ILE A 631 -19.97 15.87 -0.49
CA ILE A 631 -20.74 15.38 -1.65
C ILE A 631 -20.79 13.85 -1.68
N LEU A 632 -19.69 13.16 -1.37
CA LEU A 632 -19.69 11.69 -1.29
C LEU A 632 -20.58 11.18 -0.14
N SER A 633 -20.54 11.85 1.01
CA SER A 633 -21.44 11.57 2.14
C SER A 633 -22.90 11.79 1.74
N MET A 634 -23.20 12.86 1.01
CA MET A 634 -24.54 13.14 0.47
C MET A 634 -24.98 12.05 -0.51
N ASN A 635 -24.12 11.67 -1.46
CA ASN A 635 -24.40 10.64 -2.44
C ASN A 635 -24.62 9.27 -1.81
N SER A 636 -23.92 8.96 -0.71
CA SER A 636 -24.15 7.72 0.04
C SER A 636 -25.56 7.64 0.60
N VAL A 637 -26.11 8.76 1.09
CA VAL A 637 -27.49 8.81 1.61
C VAL A 637 -28.48 8.72 0.45
N LEU A 638 -28.29 9.49 -0.61
CA LEU A 638 -29.19 9.49 -1.76
C LEU A 638 -29.19 8.14 -2.50
N GLY A 639 -28.05 7.47 -2.61
CA GLY A 639 -27.90 6.18 -3.28
C GLY A 639 -28.65 5.03 -2.61
N GLU A 640 -29.15 5.20 -1.39
CA GLU A 640 -30.06 4.24 -0.77
C GLU A 640 -31.49 4.30 -1.32
N PHE A 641 -31.87 5.45 -1.89
CA PHE A 641 -33.24 5.72 -2.37
C PHE A 641 -33.33 5.84 -3.90
N PHE A 642 -32.22 6.15 -4.56
CA PHE A 642 -32.16 6.37 -6.00
C PHE A 642 -31.13 5.44 -6.65
N GLN A 643 -31.53 4.74 -7.72
CA GLN A 643 -30.64 3.84 -8.47
C GLN A 643 -29.59 4.59 -9.30
N GLU A 644 -29.96 5.76 -9.81
CA GLU A 644 -29.06 6.68 -10.51
C GLU A 644 -29.28 8.08 -9.95
N LEU A 645 -28.19 8.80 -9.66
CA LEU A 645 -28.23 10.15 -9.12
C LEU A 645 -28.01 11.15 -10.25
N GLY A 646 -29.04 11.95 -10.54
CA GLY A 646 -28.98 13.03 -11.51
C GLY A 646 -28.87 14.41 -10.86
N ILE A 647 -28.78 15.44 -11.71
CA ILE A 647 -28.79 16.85 -11.29
C ILE A 647 -30.09 17.19 -10.52
N ASN A 648 -31.19 16.51 -10.84
CA ASN A 648 -32.51 16.70 -10.23
C ASN A 648 -32.55 16.26 -8.76
N GLU A 649 -31.76 15.27 -8.35
CA GLU A 649 -31.66 14.88 -6.94
C GLU A 649 -30.52 15.63 -6.23
N MET A 650 -29.39 15.78 -6.91
CA MET A 650 -28.18 16.35 -6.32
C MET A 650 -28.32 17.85 -6.00
N THR A 651 -28.85 18.65 -6.93
CA THR A 651 -28.89 20.12 -6.77
C THR A 651 -29.83 20.56 -5.65
N PRO A 652 -31.07 20.03 -5.54
CA PRO A 652 -31.97 20.39 -4.45
C PRO A 652 -31.47 19.89 -3.09
N THR A 653 -30.88 18.70 -3.03
CA THR A 653 -30.25 18.19 -1.79
C THR A 653 -29.10 19.08 -1.36
N LEU A 654 -28.24 19.47 -2.31
CA LEU A 654 -27.11 20.35 -2.04
C LEU A 654 -27.58 21.74 -1.60
N PHE A 655 -28.63 22.28 -2.23
CA PHE A 655 -29.27 23.53 -1.81
C PHE A 655 -29.74 23.46 -0.36
N TYR A 656 -30.44 22.38 0.02
CA TYR A 656 -30.86 22.14 1.40
C TYR A 656 -29.68 22.08 2.37
N ILE A 657 -28.64 21.29 2.04
CA ILE A 657 -27.45 21.11 2.88
C ILE A 657 -26.71 22.44 3.07
N ILE A 658 -26.46 23.20 1.99
CA ILE A 658 -25.78 24.50 2.07
C ILE A 658 -26.59 25.49 2.88
N ASN A 659 -27.92 25.53 2.70
CA ASN A 659 -28.77 26.41 3.48
C ASN A 659 -28.81 26.04 4.97
N ARG A 660 -28.69 24.75 5.33
CA ARG A 660 -28.56 24.31 6.72
C ARG A 660 -27.16 24.58 7.29
N ALA A 661 -26.12 24.36 6.50
CA ALA A 661 -24.73 24.58 6.92
C ALA A 661 -24.40 26.08 7.10
N LYS A 662 -25.03 26.95 6.29
CA LYS A 662 -24.75 28.39 6.21
C LYS A 662 -23.24 28.74 6.19
N PRO A 663 -22.46 28.16 5.26
CA PRO A 663 -21.05 28.50 5.13
C PRO A 663 -20.84 30.00 4.88
N SER A 664 -19.92 30.61 5.63
CA SER A 664 -19.54 32.03 5.41
C SER A 664 -18.89 32.23 4.05
N ASN A 665 -19.18 33.35 3.40
CA ASN A 665 -18.65 33.71 2.08
C ASN A 665 -18.92 32.64 1.00
N PHE A 666 -20.08 31.99 1.06
CA PHE A 666 -20.42 30.87 0.19
C PHE A 666 -20.31 31.22 -1.29
N ILE A 667 -20.86 32.37 -1.71
CA ILE A 667 -20.95 32.75 -3.11
C ILE A 667 -19.55 33.04 -3.66
N SER A 668 -18.81 33.92 -2.99
CA SER A 668 -17.49 34.31 -3.49
C SER A 668 -16.46 33.17 -3.43
N LYS A 669 -16.46 32.33 -2.39
CA LYS A 669 -15.56 31.16 -2.34
C LYS A 669 -15.94 30.12 -3.40
N THR A 670 -17.23 29.91 -3.63
CA THR A 670 -17.69 29.00 -4.71
C THR A 670 -17.24 29.52 -6.06
N GLU A 671 -17.37 30.81 -6.32
CA GLU A 671 -16.92 31.44 -7.56
C GLU A 671 -15.40 31.35 -7.74
N TYR A 672 -14.63 31.57 -6.67
CA TYR A 672 -13.18 31.40 -6.66
C TYR A 672 -12.77 29.97 -7.06
N LEU A 673 -13.37 28.96 -6.43
CA LEU A 673 -13.10 27.55 -6.72
C LEU A 673 -13.53 27.20 -8.15
N TYR A 674 -14.70 27.68 -8.58
CA TYR A 674 -15.19 27.51 -9.93
C TYR A 674 -14.21 28.09 -10.94
N ARG A 675 -13.75 29.33 -10.77
CA ARG A 675 -12.75 29.95 -11.67
C ARG A 675 -11.47 29.13 -11.76
N LEU A 676 -10.94 28.65 -10.63
CA LEU A 676 -9.73 27.85 -10.60
C LEU A 676 -9.85 26.54 -11.38
N PHE A 677 -10.82 25.69 -11.01
CA PHE A 677 -10.88 24.32 -11.53
C PHE A 677 -11.53 24.27 -12.92
N GLN A 678 -12.57 25.07 -13.17
CA GLN A 678 -13.26 25.04 -14.47
C GLN A 678 -12.48 25.73 -15.59
N SER A 679 -11.64 26.72 -15.28
CA SER A 679 -10.78 27.31 -16.32
C SER A 679 -9.71 26.34 -16.82
N LEU A 680 -9.43 25.31 -16.03
CA LEU A 680 -8.35 24.35 -16.26
C LEU A 680 -8.84 22.92 -16.55
N SER A 681 -10.13 22.72 -16.78
CA SER A 681 -10.73 21.39 -17.01
C SER A 681 -10.01 20.58 -18.09
N ASP A 682 -9.52 21.26 -19.14
CA ASP A 682 -8.83 20.65 -20.28
C ASP A 682 -7.38 20.22 -19.93
N TYR A 683 -6.80 20.83 -18.89
CA TYR A 683 -5.41 20.61 -18.47
C TYR A 683 -5.26 19.59 -17.35
N LEU A 684 -6.30 19.42 -16.54
CA LEU A 684 -6.32 18.51 -15.40
C LEU A 684 -6.65 17.10 -15.90
N THR A 685 -5.77 16.12 -15.67
CA THR A 685 -5.95 14.75 -16.18
C THR A 685 -6.10 13.73 -15.05
N GLN A 686 -5.70 14.09 -13.83
CA GLN A 686 -5.86 13.25 -12.66
C GLN A 686 -7.33 13.14 -12.24
N SER A 687 -7.75 11.93 -11.85
CA SER A 687 -9.14 11.61 -11.54
C SER A 687 -9.73 12.44 -10.40
N ASP A 688 -8.94 12.79 -9.38
CA ASP A 688 -9.43 13.58 -8.24
C ASP A 688 -9.65 15.05 -8.60
N TYR A 689 -8.76 15.64 -9.41
CA TYR A 689 -8.95 17.00 -9.92
C TYR A 689 -10.11 17.09 -10.92
N GLN A 690 -10.34 16.04 -11.70
CA GLN A 690 -11.54 15.94 -12.55
C GLN A 690 -12.84 15.89 -11.73
N LYS A 691 -12.83 15.22 -10.56
CA LYS A 691 -13.97 15.31 -9.63
C LYS A 691 -14.17 16.74 -9.12
N PHE A 692 -13.09 17.46 -8.82
CA PHE A 692 -13.18 18.86 -8.38
C PHE A 692 -13.83 19.76 -9.43
N VAL A 693 -13.54 19.56 -10.71
CA VAL A 693 -14.21 20.25 -11.82
C VAL A 693 -15.73 19.99 -11.77
N GLY A 694 -16.16 18.73 -11.62
CA GLY A 694 -17.57 18.39 -11.51
C GLY A 694 -18.26 18.97 -10.28
N PHE A 695 -17.61 18.91 -9.11
CA PHE A 695 -18.16 19.40 -7.85
C PHE A 695 -18.27 20.93 -7.81
N THR A 696 -17.28 21.64 -8.35
CA THR A 696 -17.34 23.11 -8.43
C THR A 696 -18.42 23.59 -9.39
N ALA A 697 -18.68 22.88 -10.50
CA ALA A 697 -19.83 23.18 -11.35
C ALA A 697 -21.17 23.00 -10.62
N LEU A 698 -21.33 21.91 -9.88
CA LEU A 698 -22.54 21.65 -9.10
C LEU A 698 -22.77 22.70 -8.00
N LEU A 699 -21.70 23.10 -7.30
CA LEU A 699 -21.76 24.17 -6.30
C LEU A 699 -22.11 25.51 -6.93
N HIS A 700 -21.50 25.87 -8.05
CA HIS A 700 -21.79 27.11 -8.76
C HIS A 700 -23.25 27.17 -9.26
N GLN A 701 -23.78 26.04 -9.76
CA GLN A 701 -25.21 25.94 -10.10
C GLN A 701 -26.11 26.10 -8.88
N THR A 702 -25.73 25.52 -7.74
CA THR A 702 -26.47 25.65 -6.48
C THR A 702 -26.44 27.10 -5.96
N ALA A 703 -25.30 27.78 -6.06
CA ALA A 703 -25.17 29.20 -5.74
C ALA A 703 -26.10 30.06 -6.60
N ALA A 704 -26.22 29.77 -7.90
CA ALA A 704 -27.15 30.47 -8.79
C ALA A 704 -28.62 30.32 -8.38
N LEU A 705 -29.02 29.19 -7.77
CA LEU A 705 -30.40 28.97 -7.31
C LEU A 705 -30.83 29.92 -6.19
N PHE A 706 -29.90 30.35 -5.33
CA PHE A 706 -30.22 31.33 -4.28
C PHE A 706 -30.66 32.69 -4.87
N PHE A 707 -30.23 33.02 -6.09
CA PHE A 707 -30.62 34.26 -6.78
C PHE A 707 -31.85 34.12 -7.69
N ARG A 708 -32.17 32.89 -8.14
CA ARG A 708 -33.38 32.58 -8.92
C ARG A 708 -34.66 32.65 -8.11
N ASN A 709 -34.59 32.23 -6.85
CA ASN A 709 -35.75 32.15 -5.97
C ASN A 709 -36.22 33.52 -5.43
N GLU A 710 -35.61 34.63 -5.86
CA GLU A 710 -36.05 36.00 -5.58
C GLU A 710 -37.05 36.58 -6.61
N GLY A 711 -37.15 35.98 -7.80
CA GLY A 711 -38.08 36.42 -8.85
C GLY A 711 -37.50 36.33 -10.26
N PRO A 712 -38.34 36.27 -11.31
CA PRO A 712 -37.98 35.85 -12.67
C PRO A 712 -37.10 36.83 -13.47
N ASN A 713 -36.55 37.89 -12.86
CA ASN A 713 -35.72 38.91 -13.51
C ASN A 713 -34.72 39.55 -12.53
N SER A 714 -34.07 38.78 -11.65
CA SER A 714 -32.98 39.36 -10.85
C SER A 714 -31.77 39.64 -11.75
N VAL A 715 -31.46 40.92 -11.96
CA VAL A 715 -30.22 41.38 -12.64
C VAL A 715 -28.98 40.71 -12.03
N THR A 716 -29.09 40.33 -10.76
CA THR A 716 -28.17 39.59 -9.93
C THR A 716 -27.79 38.20 -10.49
N GLU A 717 -28.75 37.40 -10.98
CA GLU A 717 -28.46 36.08 -11.55
C GLU A 717 -27.68 36.19 -12.87
N SER A 718 -28.09 37.10 -13.75
CA SER A 718 -27.41 37.34 -15.03
C SER A 718 -25.97 37.83 -14.84
N ARG A 719 -25.68 38.57 -13.76
CA ARG A 719 -24.32 39.04 -13.41
C ARG A 719 -23.43 37.91 -12.88
N PHE A 720 -23.97 37.01 -12.06
CA PHE A 720 -23.23 35.88 -11.50
C PHE A 720 -22.96 34.76 -12.52
N ILE A 721 -23.88 34.51 -13.45
CA ILE A 721 -23.68 33.49 -14.51
C ILE A 721 -22.71 33.99 -15.61
N GLN A 722 -22.55 35.31 -15.78
CA GLN A 722 -21.69 35.91 -16.81
C GLN A 722 -20.23 36.15 -16.35
N SER A 723 -19.94 36.07 -15.04
CA SER A 723 -18.59 36.15 -14.49
C SER A 723 -17.81 34.83 -14.63
#